data_AF-A0A8J2HZM9-F1
#
_entry.id   AF-A0A8J2HZM9-F1
#
_cell.length_a   1.000
_cell.length_b   1.000
_cell.length_c   1.000
_cell.angle_alpha   90.00
_cell.angle_beta   90.00
_cell.angle_gamma   90.00
#
_symmetry.space_group_name_H-M   'P 1'
#
loop_
_entity.id
_entity.type
_entity.pdbx_description
1 polymer ?
#
loop_
_entity_poly.entity_id
_entity_poly.type
_entity_poly.pdbx_seq_one_letter_code
_entity_poly.pdbx_strand_id
1 'polypeptide(L)'
;MSASSSTQALEYLEGLPIATHKRLYEQPSTVLAVFRCMLPHLAKSIVMAMLYRSSSFPVADLDAWFKPSARREKEQAVFTLERLHIIASTKQDDGTLSWTISTGFQKSLRNALEGSGTHRSFGVPATREESGGKRLSIDFLDEYSRSQWEGILYYLVSGAAGLSKDSISRAEVGPGTKKLLHTGDLVRTVHGSPRITKDGFSFVLQETNAQVWSLLIVYLKMTNELGMSETEVLSFLFMLGSLELGQDYSTSTLSPTQSQMLEDLSSMGLIYRSDKNARTFYPTRLATTLTSDSGSAMSASSNDIAQANQGNAGPSATANKGFIIIETNYRLYAYTNSLIQIAILSLFTKLQHRFPNLVSGKLTKESVHKAVQSGITSSQIISYLTTLLSVVALAATALGAPSSSIEKRAQTVYLAGDSTMARANGVTTGWGVFFPYSVSLPVVNKAIGGRSSRSYTVEGRFDEIVNLVKPNDIVIMEFGHNDGGGLGSGDNGRSVCPGTGSETCQSTFNGQAVTVHTYPYYLTEAGKKLIAKGAKVIVSSQTPNNPWESGSFVYTDGGRFVGYARDVAKALGSNAMYVDHGAYTASIFKSLGKAKTDALFPQDHTHTSPAGADVVAKAFVKGLQCGGGGFLEGFVKNATASIPGTCL
;
A
#
# COMPACT_ATOMS: atom_id res chain seq x y z
N MET A 1 -1.12 -12.63 7.52
CA MET A 1 -0.47 -11.50 6.83
C MET A 1 0.49 -12.12 5.82
N SER A 2 0.31 -11.87 4.52
CA SER A 2 1.25 -12.35 3.49
C SER A 2 2.54 -11.55 3.60
N ALA A 3 3.70 -12.21 3.60
CA ALA A 3 5.00 -11.54 3.46
C ALA A 3 5.01 -10.74 2.14
N SER A 4 5.67 -9.57 2.13
CA SER A 4 5.85 -8.84 0.87
C SER A 4 6.81 -9.62 -0.05
N SER A 5 6.72 -9.35 -1.35
CA SER A 5 7.62 -9.90 -2.37
C SER A 5 9.11 -9.69 -2.02
N SER A 6 9.47 -8.51 -1.51
CA SER A 6 10.84 -8.19 -1.09
C SER A 6 11.27 -8.98 0.15
N THR A 7 10.35 -9.29 1.07
CA THR A 7 10.63 -10.13 2.25
C THR A 7 10.93 -11.58 1.87
N GLN A 8 10.17 -12.20 0.96
CA GLN A 8 10.42 -13.59 0.54
C GLN A 8 11.78 -13.77 -0.13
N ALA A 9 12.14 -12.84 -1.02
CA ALA A 9 13.43 -12.86 -1.69
C ALA A 9 14.59 -12.63 -0.71
N LEU A 10 14.42 -11.71 0.25
CA LEU A 10 15.40 -11.46 1.31
C LEU A 10 15.59 -12.71 2.19
N GLU A 11 14.51 -13.32 2.67
CA GLU A 11 14.57 -14.53 3.50
C GLU A 11 15.29 -15.69 2.78
N TYR A 12 15.09 -15.82 1.47
CA TYR A 12 15.82 -16.79 0.66
C TYR A 12 17.31 -16.49 0.62
N LEU A 13 17.70 -15.24 0.31
CA LEU A 13 19.10 -14.84 0.25
C LEU A 13 19.81 -15.00 1.59
N GLU A 14 19.19 -14.61 2.70
CA GLU A 14 19.75 -14.76 4.04
C GLU A 14 20.03 -16.22 4.44
N GLY A 15 19.44 -17.19 3.73
CA GLY A 15 19.68 -18.63 3.93
C GLY A 15 20.83 -19.19 3.07
N LEU A 16 21.39 -18.42 2.14
CA LEU A 16 22.40 -18.93 1.21
C LEU A 16 23.81 -18.98 1.83
N PRO A 17 24.66 -19.93 1.42
CA PRO A 17 26.05 -19.99 1.88
C PRO A 17 26.85 -18.73 1.53
N ILE A 18 27.86 -18.41 2.34
CA ILE A 18 28.76 -17.28 2.09
C ILE A 18 29.49 -17.37 0.74
N ALA A 19 29.79 -18.57 0.25
CA ALA A 19 30.42 -18.78 -1.06
C ALA A 19 29.52 -18.31 -2.21
N THR A 20 28.21 -18.55 -2.10
CA THR A 20 27.19 -18.09 -3.05
C THR A 20 27.09 -16.56 -3.03
N HIS A 21 27.05 -15.95 -1.84
CA HIS A 21 27.06 -14.49 -1.69
C HIS A 21 28.30 -13.85 -2.32
N LYS A 22 29.49 -14.40 -2.08
CA LYS A 22 30.74 -13.88 -2.67
C LYS A 22 30.66 -13.84 -4.20
N ARG A 23 30.18 -14.91 -4.84
CA ARG A 23 29.99 -14.96 -6.30
C ARG A 23 28.92 -14.01 -6.80
N LEU A 24 27.78 -13.93 -6.10
CA LEU A 24 26.70 -13.00 -6.44
C LEU A 24 27.16 -11.54 -6.38
N TYR A 25 27.98 -11.21 -5.40
CA TYR A 25 28.49 -9.86 -5.18
C TYR A 25 29.62 -9.45 -6.12
N GLU A 26 30.10 -10.32 -7.00
CA GLU A 26 30.97 -9.95 -8.12
C GLU A 26 30.21 -9.23 -9.25
N GLN A 27 28.88 -9.27 -9.24
CA GLN A 27 28.06 -8.66 -10.28
C GLN A 27 27.41 -7.33 -9.80
N PRO A 28 27.66 -6.21 -10.51
CA PRO A 28 27.07 -4.91 -10.17
C PRO A 28 25.54 -4.87 -10.15
N SER A 29 24.87 -5.60 -11.06
CA SER A 29 23.39 -5.64 -11.09
C SER A 29 22.79 -6.32 -9.87
N THR A 30 23.39 -7.42 -9.43
CA THR A 30 22.96 -8.15 -8.23
C THR A 30 23.13 -7.29 -6.98
N VAL A 31 24.30 -6.63 -6.85
CA VAL A 31 24.58 -5.75 -5.72
C VAL A 31 23.64 -4.54 -5.70
N LEU A 32 23.35 -3.95 -6.86
CA LEU A 32 22.39 -2.85 -6.94
C LEU A 32 20.96 -3.29 -6.57
N ALA A 33 20.53 -4.47 -7.01
CA ALA A 33 19.22 -5.02 -6.67
C ALA A 33 19.10 -5.27 -5.16
N VAL A 34 20.09 -5.93 -4.54
CA VAL A 34 20.11 -6.17 -3.09
C VAL A 34 20.08 -4.84 -2.33
N PHE A 35 20.94 -3.88 -2.72
CA PHE A 35 21.03 -2.57 -2.09
C PHE A 35 19.73 -1.76 -2.20
N ARG A 36 19.13 -1.70 -3.39
CA ARG A 36 17.91 -0.90 -3.63
C ARG A 36 16.68 -1.53 -2.99
N CYS A 37 16.57 -2.85 -2.98
CA CYS A 37 15.26 -3.52 -2.93
C CYS A 37 15.11 -4.48 -1.74
N MET A 38 16.22 -4.81 -1.07
CA MET A 38 16.22 -5.82 0.00
C MET A 38 16.78 -5.30 1.31
N LEU A 39 17.50 -4.17 1.29
CA LEU A 39 18.01 -3.55 2.50
C LEU A 39 17.00 -2.57 3.12
N PRO A 40 16.83 -2.56 4.46
CA PRO A 40 16.18 -1.47 5.17
C PRO A 40 16.88 -0.13 4.90
N HIS A 41 16.13 0.99 4.98
CA HIS A 41 16.69 2.33 4.72
C HIS A 41 17.95 2.61 5.55
N LEU A 42 17.96 2.20 6.82
CA LEU A 42 19.10 2.41 7.71
C LEU A 42 20.33 1.59 7.30
N ALA A 43 20.13 0.34 6.87
CA ALA A 43 21.20 -0.50 6.35
C ALA A 43 21.85 0.12 5.08
N LYS A 44 21.04 0.71 4.20
CA LYS A 44 21.55 1.45 3.03
C LYS A 44 22.44 2.62 3.44
N SER A 45 22.04 3.40 4.45
CA SER A 45 22.84 4.52 4.96
C SER A 45 24.20 4.06 5.51
N ILE A 46 24.24 2.96 6.27
CA ILE A 46 25.48 2.38 6.79
C ILE A 46 26.40 1.93 5.64
N VAL A 47 25.86 1.21 4.66
CA VAL A 47 26.62 0.75 3.48
C VAL A 47 27.20 1.94 2.70
N MET A 48 26.41 2.98 2.44
CA MET A 48 26.86 4.16 1.69
C MET A 48 27.98 4.92 2.41
N ALA A 49 27.91 5.01 3.74
CA ALA A 49 28.95 5.62 4.56
C ALA A 49 30.28 4.87 4.52
N MET A 50 30.24 3.54 4.44
CA MET A 50 31.43 2.70 4.38
C MET A 50 31.94 2.52 2.94
N LEU A 51 31.11 2.77 1.93
CA LEU A 51 31.35 2.39 0.54
C LEU A 51 32.68 2.92 0.00
N TYR A 52 33.04 4.17 0.27
CA TYR A 52 34.25 4.82 -0.27
C TYR A 52 35.45 4.80 0.68
N ARG A 53 35.31 4.21 1.87
CA ARG A 53 36.43 4.09 2.81
C ARG A 53 37.36 2.95 2.39
N SER A 54 38.66 3.21 2.47
CA SER A 54 39.73 2.22 2.25
C SER A 54 40.06 1.42 3.50
N SER A 55 39.78 1.97 4.68
CA SER A 55 40.03 1.34 5.99
C SER A 55 38.75 0.82 6.64
N SER A 56 38.91 -0.13 7.57
CA SER A 56 37.82 -0.63 8.40
C SER A 56 37.16 0.50 9.22
N PHE A 57 35.88 0.32 9.56
CA PHE A 57 35.04 1.31 10.22
C PHE A 57 34.85 0.94 11.70
N PRO A 58 35.44 1.66 12.67
CA PRO A 58 35.33 1.31 14.09
C PRO A 58 33.87 1.22 14.56
N VAL A 59 33.55 0.22 15.40
CA VAL A 59 32.19 0.06 15.95
C VAL A 59 31.79 1.28 16.80
N ALA A 60 32.73 1.83 17.56
CA ALA A 60 32.49 3.02 18.40
C ALA A 60 32.09 4.25 17.57
N ASP A 61 32.71 4.45 16.40
CA ASP A 61 32.34 5.54 15.48
C ASP A 61 30.94 5.32 14.92
N LEU A 62 30.55 4.07 14.65
CA LEU A 62 29.21 3.75 14.19
C LEU A 62 28.20 4.07 15.27
N ASP A 63 28.48 3.63 16.49
CA ASP A 63 27.62 3.86 17.64
C ASP A 63 27.42 5.35 17.93
N ALA A 64 28.44 6.17 17.71
CA ALA A 64 28.34 7.63 17.85
C ALA A 64 27.36 8.28 16.85
N TRP A 65 27.05 7.63 15.72
CA TRP A 65 26.09 8.15 14.75
C TRP A 65 24.63 7.93 15.16
N PHE A 66 24.38 7.05 16.13
CA PHE A 66 23.04 6.68 16.56
C PHE A 66 22.69 7.29 17.91
N LYS A 67 21.49 7.87 17.99
CA LYS A 67 20.91 8.24 19.28
C LYS A 67 20.65 6.98 20.11
N PRO A 68 20.76 7.02 21.45
CA PRO A 68 20.48 5.85 22.30
C PRO A 68 19.09 5.23 22.06
N SER A 69 18.10 6.05 21.71
CA SER A 69 16.73 5.61 21.40
C SER A 69 16.61 4.77 20.12
N ALA A 70 17.58 4.85 19.21
CA ALA A 70 17.56 4.17 17.90
C ALA A 70 18.46 2.91 17.87
N ARG A 71 18.88 2.42 19.05
CA ARG A 71 19.82 1.31 19.19
C ARG A 71 19.25 0.01 18.59
N ARG A 72 17.97 -0.25 18.78
CA ARG A 72 17.31 -1.47 18.30
C ARG A 72 17.24 -1.51 16.77
N GLU A 73 16.92 -0.38 16.15
CA GLU A 73 16.86 -0.23 14.70
C GLU A 73 18.25 -0.39 14.07
N LYS A 74 19.28 0.18 14.71
CA LYS A 74 20.68 -0.03 14.32
C LYS A 74 21.06 -1.51 14.40
N GLU A 75 20.80 -2.16 15.52
CA GLU A 75 21.10 -3.58 15.73
C GLU A 75 20.39 -4.45 14.67
N GLN A 76 19.13 -4.16 14.35
CA GLN A 76 18.40 -4.84 13.28
C GLN A 76 19.02 -4.60 11.90
N ALA A 77 19.43 -3.37 11.58
CA ALA A 77 20.07 -3.06 10.30
C ALA A 77 21.43 -3.75 10.14
N VAL A 78 22.26 -3.72 11.19
CA VAL A 78 23.55 -4.41 11.23
C VAL A 78 23.35 -5.93 11.10
N PHE A 79 22.38 -6.49 11.83
CA PHE A 79 22.06 -7.91 11.76
C PHE A 79 21.68 -8.36 10.35
N THR A 80 20.84 -7.59 9.63
CA THR A 80 20.53 -7.89 8.22
C THR A 80 21.77 -7.83 7.33
N LEU A 81 22.64 -6.82 7.51
CA LEU A 81 23.87 -6.69 6.74
C LEU A 81 24.86 -7.84 6.99
N GLU A 82 24.96 -8.33 8.22
CA GLU A 82 25.80 -9.49 8.58
C GLU A 82 25.23 -10.79 8.00
N ARG A 83 23.91 -11.01 8.06
CA ARG A 83 23.26 -12.20 7.50
C ARG A 83 23.39 -12.29 5.99
N LEU A 84 23.39 -11.16 5.31
CA LEU A 84 23.67 -11.07 3.88
C LEU A 84 25.19 -11.10 3.57
N HIS A 85 26.06 -11.19 4.58
CA HIS A 85 27.51 -11.14 4.41
C HIS A 85 28.01 -9.90 3.65
N ILE A 86 27.29 -8.78 3.79
CA ILE A 86 27.68 -7.48 3.21
C ILE A 86 28.76 -6.85 4.09
N ILE A 87 28.60 -6.94 5.41
CA ILE A 87 29.60 -6.52 6.39
C ILE A 87 30.07 -7.70 7.24
N ALA A 88 31.30 -7.60 7.75
CA ALA A 88 31.88 -8.52 8.71
C ALA A 88 32.59 -7.74 9.83
N SER A 89 32.50 -8.26 11.06
CA SER A 89 33.27 -7.73 12.19
C SER A 89 34.69 -8.31 12.16
N THR A 90 35.68 -7.42 12.23
CA THR A 90 37.10 -7.76 12.28
C THR A 90 37.67 -7.16 13.56
N LYS A 91 38.45 -7.95 14.30
CA LYS A 91 39.19 -7.46 15.46
C LYS A 91 40.54 -6.93 14.98
N GLN A 92 40.82 -5.67 15.25
CA GLN A 92 42.11 -5.05 14.94
C GLN A 92 43.18 -5.45 15.95
N ASP A 93 44.45 -5.22 15.61
CA ASP A 93 45.61 -5.58 16.44
C ASP A 93 45.60 -4.88 17.81
N ASP A 94 44.95 -3.72 17.92
CA ASP A 94 44.73 -2.97 19.16
C ASP A 94 43.58 -3.51 20.03
N GLY A 95 42.93 -4.59 19.59
CA GLY A 95 41.81 -5.23 20.27
C GLY A 95 40.44 -4.60 19.98
N THR A 96 40.37 -3.50 19.22
CA THR A 96 39.11 -2.85 18.85
C THR A 96 38.36 -3.63 17.78
N LEU A 97 37.03 -3.55 17.82
CA LEU A 97 36.17 -4.13 16.78
C LEU A 97 35.89 -3.09 15.70
N SER A 98 36.04 -3.48 14.45
CA SER A 98 35.65 -2.68 13.30
C SER A 98 34.82 -3.47 12.31
N TRP A 99 33.95 -2.76 11.60
CA TRP A 99 33.17 -3.26 10.49
C TRP A 99 33.96 -3.11 9.20
N THR A 100 33.96 -4.18 8.40
CA THR A 100 34.51 -4.18 7.04
C THR A 100 33.42 -4.58 6.07
N ILE A 101 33.35 -3.89 4.93
CA ILE A 101 32.45 -4.27 3.84
C ILE A 101 33.13 -5.33 2.99
N SER A 102 32.37 -6.33 2.52
CA SER A 102 32.87 -7.34 1.60
C SER A 102 33.46 -6.69 0.35
N THR A 103 34.69 -7.05 -0.01
CA THR A 103 35.44 -6.40 -1.11
C THR A 103 34.73 -6.53 -2.45
N GLY A 104 34.13 -7.70 -2.73
CA GLY A 104 33.31 -7.93 -3.93
C GLY A 104 32.11 -7.00 -3.98
N PHE A 105 31.34 -6.95 -2.88
CA PHE A 105 30.16 -6.09 -2.77
C PHE A 105 30.53 -4.61 -2.92
N GLN A 106 31.58 -4.16 -2.25
CA GLN A 106 32.06 -2.77 -2.30
C GLN A 106 32.46 -2.37 -3.72
N LYS A 107 33.27 -3.19 -4.39
CA LYS A 107 33.73 -2.94 -5.77
C LYS A 107 32.55 -2.89 -6.74
N SER A 108 31.65 -3.87 -6.66
CA SER A 108 30.50 -3.98 -7.56
C SER A 108 29.47 -2.87 -7.35
N LEU A 109 29.24 -2.45 -6.10
CA LEU A 109 28.35 -1.31 -5.82
C LEU A 109 28.93 0.01 -6.36
N ARG A 110 30.24 0.24 -6.20
CA ARG A 110 30.89 1.42 -6.79
C ARG A 110 30.76 1.41 -8.32
N ASN A 111 31.07 0.27 -8.96
CA ASN A 111 30.91 0.11 -10.41
C ASN A 111 29.47 0.39 -10.86
N ALA A 112 28.47 -0.09 -10.12
CA ALA A 112 27.06 0.15 -10.41
C ALA A 112 26.66 1.63 -10.33
N LEU A 113 27.21 2.38 -9.34
CA LEU A 113 26.90 3.80 -9.15
C LEU A 113 27.66 4.71 -10.13
N GLU A 114 28.91 4.37 -10.44
CA GLU A 114 29.78 5.16 -11.30
C GLU A 114 29.63 4.81 -12.78
N GLY A 115 28.90 3.73 -13.10
CA GLY A 115 28.78 3.21 -14.47
C GLY A 115 30.11 2.69 -15.04
N SER A 116 31.03 2.31 -14.16
CA SER A 116 32.39 1.93 -14.52
C SER A 116 32.55 0.43 -14.82
N GLY A 117 33.40 0.09 -15.79
CA GLY A 117 33.79 -1.28 -16.11
C GLY A 117 33.16 -1.86 -17.39
N THR A 118 33.45 -3.13 -17.66
CA THR A 118 33.01 -3.87 -18.87
C THR A 118 32.08 -5.04 -18.54
N HIS A 119 31.47 -5.02 -17.35
CA HIS A 119 30.78 -6.15 -16.74
C HIS A 119 29.49 -6.58 -17.46
N ARG A 120 28.89 -5.72 -18.31
CA ARG A 120 27.65 -5.99 -19.07
C ARG A 120 26.49 -6.58 -18.24
N SER A 121 26.54 -6.36 -16.92
CA SER A 121 25.67 -7.07 -15.97
C SER A 121 24.24 -6.53 -15.92
N PHE A 122 23.98 -5.38 -16.55
CA PHE A 122 22.65 -4.75 -16.67
C PHE A 122 21.96 -5.10 -18.00
N GLY A 123 22.36 -6.21 -18.62
CA GLY A 123 21.93 -6.60 -19.97
C GLY A 123 22.63 -5.79 -21.06
N VAL A 124 22.67 -6.36 -22.26
CA VAL A 124 23.19 -5.70 -23.47
C VAL A 124 22.01 -5.37 -24.37
N PRO A 125 21.64 -4.08 -24.54
CA PRO A 125 20.58 -3.69 -25.46
C PRO A 125 20.88 -4.21 -26.88
N ALA A 126 19.86 -4.74 -27.54
CA ALA A 126 20.01 -5.25 -28.90
C ALA A 126 20.33 -4.12 -29.89
N THR A 127 21.18 -4.45 -30.88
CA THR A 127 21.43 -3.55 -32.01
C THR A 127 20.23 -3.51 -32.95
N ARG A 128 20.08 -2.43 -33.73
CA ARG A 128 18.96 -2.30 -34.69
C ARG A 128 18.87 -3.46 -35.69
N GLU A 129 20.00 -4.05 -36.04
CA GLU A 129 20.11 -5.22 -36.92
C GLU A 129 19.55 -6.48 -36.26
N GLU A 130 19.87 -6.71 -34.98
CA GLU A 130 19.33 -7.82 -34.19
C GLU A 130 17.83 -7.68 -33.93
N SER A 131 17.35 -6.46 -33.69
CA SER A 131 15.94 -6.17 -33.40
C SER A 131 15.02 -6.24 -34.63
N GLY A 132 15.57 -6.33 -35.85
CA GLY A 132 14.78 -6.26 -37.08
C GLY A 132 14.01 -4.94 -37.27
N GLY A 133 14.41 -3.87 -36.57
CA GLY A 133 13.87 -2.51 -36.70
C GLY A 133 12.48 -2.24 -36.09
N LYS A 134 11.75 -3.24 -35.56
CA LYS A 134 10.40 -3.07 -35.00
C LYS A 134 10.39 -3.32 -33.49
N ARG A 135 10.31 -2.24 -32.70
CA ARG A 135 10.10 -2.34 -31.24
C ARG A 135 8.66 -2.75 -30.94
N LEU A 136 8.50 -3.68 -29.99
CA LEU A 136 7.19 -4.08 -29.50
C LEU A 136 6.60 -2.99 -28.61
N SER A 137 5.28 -2.86 -28.62
CA SER A 137 4.60 -1.95 -27.70
C SER A 137 4.58 -2.52 -26.28
N ILE A 138 4.61 -1.63 -25.30
CA ILE A 138 4.48 -2.00 -23.89
C ILE A 138 3.12 -2.69 -23.65
N ASP A 139 2.05 -2.23 -24.30
CA ASP A 139 0.72 -2.82 -24.21
C ASP A 139 0.70 -4.29 -24.65
N PHE A 140 1.46 -4.63 -25.70
CA PHE A 140 1.58 -6.02 -26.14
C PHE A 140 2.30 -6.88 -25.09
N LEU A 141 3.38 -6.38 -24.50
CA LEU A 141 4.12 -7.08 -23.45
C LEU A 141 3.27 -7.29 -22.18
N ASP A 142 2.44 -6.30 -21.84
CA ASP A 142 1.51 -6.37 -20.71
C ASP A 142 0.39 -7.40 -20.99
N GLU A 143 -0.18 -7.43 -22.20
CA GLU A 143 -1.18 -8.44 -22.57
C GLU A 143 -0.59 -9.85 -22.63
N TYR A 144 0.61 -10.00 -23.18
CA TYR A 144 1.32 -11.28 -23.23
C TYR A 144 1.59 -11.83 -21.83
N SER A 145 2.23 -11.03 -20.96
CA SER A 145 2.57 -11.46 -19.60
C SER A 145 1.32 -11.79 -18.78
N ARG A 146 0.26 -10.99 -18.92
CA ARG A 146 -1.06 -11.27 -18.33
C ARG A 146 -1.62 -12.60 -18.82
N SER A 147 -1.66 -12.85 -20.12
CA SER A 147 -2.21 -14.08 -20.70
C SER A 147 -1.47 -15.33 -20.22
N GLN A 148 -0.14 -15.29 -20.16
CA GLN A 148 0.67 -16.40 -19.64
C GLN A 148 0.42 -16.63 -18.14
N TRP A 149 0.47 -15.57 -17.33
CA TRP A 149 0.28 -15.68 -15.89
C TRP A 149 -1.13 -16.16 -15.52
N GLU A 150 -2.15 -15.64 -16.20
CA GLU A 150 -3.53 -16.09 -16.04
C GLU A 150 -3.72 -17.56 -16.44
N GLY A 151 -2.97 -18.04 -17.45
CA GLY A 151 -2.94 -19.47 -17.82
C GLY A 151 -2.44 -20.35 -16.68
N ILE A 152 -1.38 -19.93 -15.98
CA ILE A 152 -0.82 -20.64 -14.81
C ILE A 152 -1.84 -20.67 -13.67
N LEU A 153 -2.41 -19.51 -13.31
CA LEU A 153 -3.42 -19.42 -12.25
C LEU A 153 -4.67 -20.25 -12.57
N TYR A 154 -5.08 -20.27 -13.84
CA TYR A 154 -6.20 -21.09 -14.27
C TYR A 154 -5.89 -22.58 -14.15
N TYR A 155 -4.70 -23.03 -14.55
CA TYR A 155 -4.28 -24.43 -14.40
C TYR A 155 -4.38 -24.89 -12.93
N LEU A 156 -3.97 -24.06 -11.97
CA LEU A 156 -4.08 -24.35 -10.54
C LEU A 156 -5.53 -24.62 -10.10
N VAL A 157 -6.48 -23.84 -10.62
CA VAL A 157 -7.88 -23.83 -10.14
C VAL A 157 -8.80 -24.73 -10.99
N SER A 158 -8.40 -25.05 -12.22
CA SER A 158 -9.20 -25.74 -13.24
C SER A 158 -9.79 -27.08 -12.77
N GLY A 159 -9.03 -27.91 -12.06
CA GLY A 159 -9.51 -29.23 -11.62
C GLY A 159 -10.48 -29.21 -10.44
N ALA A 160 -10.71 -28.06 -9.80
CA ALA A 160 -11.63 -27.93 -8.69
C ALA A 160 -12.92 -27.16 -9.05
N ALA A 161 -12.91 -26.39 -10.14
CA ALA A 161 -14.04 -25.58 -10.60
C ALA A 161 -15.05 -26.30 -11.51
N GLY A 162 -14.73 -27.51 -12.01
CA GLY A 162 -15.59 -28.20 -12.99
C GLY A 162 -15.80 -27.42 -14.30
N LEU A 163 -14.95 -26.42 -14.56
CA LEU A 163 -14.96 -25.63 -15.77
C LEU A 163 -14.42 -26.50 -16.91
N SER A 164 -15.20 -26.64 -18.00
CA SER A 164 -14.80 -27.45 -19.14
C SER A 164 -13.59 -26.84 -19.85
N LYS A 165 -12.70 -27.72 -20.34
CA LYS A 165 -11.51 -27.38 -21.14
C LYS A 165 -11.83 -26.50 -22.36
N ASP A 166 -13.07 -26.52 -22.84
CA ASP A 166 -13.48 -25.88 -24.10
C ASP A 166 -13.78 -24.38 -24.00
N SER A 167 -13.87 -23.82 -22.79
CA SER A 167 -14.39 -22.45 -22.61
C SER A 167 -13.36 -21.33 -22.80
N ILE A 168 -12.05 -21.63 -22.90
CA ILE A 168 -11.01 -20.60 -22.94
C ILE A 168 -9.81 -21.03 -23.80
N SER A 169 -9.71 -20.45 -24.99
CA SER A 169 -8.49 -20.37 -25.80
C SER A 169 -7.44 -19.48 -25.10
N ARG A 170 -6.75 -20.00 -24.08
CA ARG A 170 -5.60 -19.33 -23.45
C ARG A 170 -4.42 -20.27 -23.35
N ALA A 171 -3.21 -19.69 -23.35
CA ALA A 171 -1.93 -20.37 -23.49
C ALA A 171 -1.85 -21.66 -22.67
N GLU A 172 -1.54 -22.78 -23.33
CA GLU A 172 -1.33 -24.04 -22.65
C GLU A 172 -0.09 -23.92 -21.75
N VAL A 173 -0.26 -24.19 -20.45
CA VAL A 173 0.84 -24.17 -19.50
C VAL A 173 1.88 -25.21 -19.89
N GLY A 174 3.12 -24.78 -20.07
CA GLY A 174 4.24 -25.63 -20.49
C GLY A 174 4.53 -26.78 -19.51
N PRO A 175 5.13 -27.89 -19.97
CA PRO A 175 5.43 -29.04 -19.13
C PRO A 175 6.40 -28.71 -17.99
N GLY A 176 7.37 -27.82 -18.22
CA GLY A 176 8.31 -27.35 -17.19
C GLY A 176 7.60 -26.60 -16.06
N THR A 177 6.72 -25.66 -16.40
CA THR A 177 5.88 -24.95 -15.42
C THR A 177 4.97 -25.91 -14.66
N LYS A 178 4.35 -26.90 -15.34
CA LYS A 178 3.55 -27.94 -14.67
C LYS A 178 4.39 -28.72 -13.65
N LYS A 179 5.59 -29.16 -14.01
CA LYS A 179 6.53 -29.84 -13.09
C LYS A 179 6.82 -28.94 -11.88
N LEU A 180 7.08 -27.66 -12.11
CA LEU A 180 7.38 -26.69 -11.07
C LEU A 180 6.23 -26.53 -10.06
N LEU A 181 4.99 -26.44 -10.55
CA LEU A 181 3.80 -26.36 -9.68
C LEU A 181 3.60 -27.63 -8.84
N HIS A 182 3.99 -28.80 -9.36
CA HIS A 182 3.95 -30.06 -8.61
C HIS A 182 5.07 -30.13 -7.57
N THR A 183 6.30 -29.76 -7.93
CA THR A 183 7.44 -29.76 -6.99
C THR A 183 7.25 -28.76 -5.85
N GLY A 184 6.65 -27.61 -6.13
CA GLY A 184 6.30 -26.61 -5.13
C GLY A 184 5.11 -26.96 -4.25
N ASP A 185 4.58 -28.19 -4.37
CA ASP A 185 3.34 -28.66 -3.73
C ASP A 185 2.17 -27.68 -3.90
N LEU A 186 2.08 -26.97 -5.03
CA LEU A 186 0.97 -26.07 -5.35
C LEU A 186 -0.20 -26.86 -5.99
N VAL A 187 0.13 -27.95 -6.67
CA VAL A 187 -0.84 -28.87 -7.30
C VAL A 187 -0.44 -30.32 -7.04
N ARG A 188 -1.43 -31.17 -6.80
CA ARG A 188 -1.29 -32.63 -6.80
C ARG A 188 -2.19 -33.27 -7.84
N THR A 189 -1.72 -34.31 -8.49
CA THR A 189 -2.55 -35.08 -9.43
C THR A 189 -3.41 -36.07 -8.67
N VAL A 190 -4.72 -35.94 -8.75
CA VAL A 190 -5.69 -36.86 -8.13
C VAL A 190 -6.60 -37.39 -9.23
N HIS A 191 -6.61 -38.71 -9.44
CA HIS A 191 -7.35 -39.37 -10.53
C HIS A 191 -7.07 -38.76 -11.91
N GLY A 192 -5.80 -38.50 -12.23
CA GLY A 192 -5.37 -37.97 -13.53
C GLY A 192 -5.70 -36.49 -13.78
N SER A 193 -6.29 -35.79 -12.80
CA SER A 193 -6.60 -34.35 -12.89
C SER A 193 -5.82 -33.54 -11.86
N PRO A 194 -5.32 -32.34 -12.20
CA PRO A 194 -4.62 -31.47 -11.26
C PRO A 194 -5.59 -30.94 -10.20
N ARG A 195 -5.24 -31.05 -8.92
CA ARG A 195 -5.98 -30.47 -7.79
C ARG A 195 -5.07 -29.53 -7.01
N ILE A 196 -5.59 -28.35 -6.70
CA ILE A 196 -4.92 -27.36 -5.86
C ILE A 196 -4.71 -27.92 -4.44
N THR A 197 -3.57 -27.61 -3.84
CA THR A 197 -3.24 -27.97 -2.46
C THR A 197 -3.55 -26.81 -1.51
N LYS A 198 -3.30 -27.01 -0.21
CA LYS A 198 -3.32 -25.93 0.79
C LYS A 198 -2.37 -24.77 0.41
N ASP A 199 -1.17 -25.10 -0.03
CA ASP A 199 -0.13 -24.13 -0.34
C ASP A 199 -0.37 -23.48 -1.70
N GLY A 200 -0.92 -24.22 -2.67
CA GLY A 200 -1.45 -23.69 -3.92
C GLY A 200 -2.57 -22.69 -3.70
N PHE A 201 -3.46 -22.95 -2.75
CA PHE A 201 -4.50 -21.99 -2.40
C PHE A 201 -3.90 -20.73 -1.75
N SER A 202 -3.01 -20.88 -0.76
CA SER A 202 -2.26 -19.74 -0.20
C SER A 202 -1.57 -18.91 -1.28
N PHE A 203 -0.93 -19.56 -2.25
CA PHE A 203 -0.23 -18.94 -3.36
C PHE A 203 -1.17 -18.04 -4.18
N VAL A 204 -2.33 -18.56 -4.60
CA VAL A 204 -3.31 -17.79 -5.40
C VAL A 204 -3.84 -16.56 -4.66
N LEU A 205 -3.80 -16.55 -3.33
CA LEU A 205 -4.21 -15.40 -2.50
C LEU A 205 -3.16 -14.30 -2.35
N GLN A 206 -1.92 -14.56 -2.75
CA GLN A 206 -0.84 -13.58 -2.64
C GLN A 206 -0.98 -12.49 -3.72
N GLU A 207 -0.36 -11.34 -3.47
CA GLU A 207 -0.11 -10.31 -4.49
C GLU A 207 0.72 -10.87 -5.64
N THR A 208 0.51 -10.41 -6.88
CA THR A 208 1.17 -10.95 -8.08
C THR A 208 2.69 -11.06 -7.94
N ASN A 209 3.37 -10.04 -7.41
CA ASN A 209 4.83 -10.11 -7.22
C ASN A 209 5.26 -11.19 -6.22
N ALA A 210 4.49 -11.41 -5.14
CA ALA A 210 4.76 -12.46 -4.17
C ALA A 210 4.47 -13.86 -4.75
N GLN A 211 3.46 -13.98 -5.61
CA GLN A 211 3.23 -15.21 -6.40
C GLN A 211 4.44 -15.51 -7.29
N VAL A 212 4.92 -14.51 -8.04
CA VAL A 212 6.08 -14.69 -8.92
C VAL A 212 7.30 -15.14 -8.12
N TRP A 213 7.62 -14.51 -6.98
CA TRP A 213 8.74 -14.93 -6.15
C TRP A 213 8.56 -16.31 -5.53
N SER A 214 7.37 -16.65 -5.05
CA SER A 214 7.08 -17.99 -4.55
C SER A 214 7.39 -19.06 -5.60
N LEU A 215 7.00 -18.81 -6.86
CA LEU A 215 7.29 -19.72 -7.97
C LEU A 215 8.79 -19.76 -8.32
N LEU A 216 9.46 -18.60 -8.34
CA LEU A 216 10.90 -18.50 -8.60
C LEU A 216 11.75 -19.17 -7.50
N ILE A 217 11.31 -19.14 -6.24
CA ILE A 217 11.99 -19.84 -5.14
C ILE A 217 11.89 -21.36 -5.33
N VAL A 218 10.75 -21.88 -5.78
CA VAL A 218 10.64 -23.31 -6.15
C VAL A 218 11.58 -23.62 -7.31
N TYR A 219 11.68 -22.71 -8.30
CA TYR A 219 12.57 -22.88 -9.44
C TYR A 219 14.04 -22.91 -9.02
N LEU A 220 14.44 -22.02 -8.12
CA LEU A 220 15.77 -21.96 -7.53
C LEU A 220 16.14 -23.26 -6.79
N LYS A 221 15.21 -23.84 -6.03
CA LYS A 221 15.39 -25.13 -5.37
C LYS A 221 15.57 -26.29 -6.34
N MET A 222 15.08 -26.18 -7.57
CA MET A 222 15.21 -27.19 -8.63
C MET A 222 16.45 -27.02 -9.51
N THR A 223 17.27 -25.98 -9.30
CA THR A 223 18.43 -25.70 -10.16
C THR A 223 19.41 -26.87 -10.25
N ASN A 224 19.65 -27.56 -9.14
CA ASN A 224 20.50 -28.76 -9.11
C ASN A 224 19.96 -29.90 -9.98
N GLU A 225 18.65 -30.14 -10.01
CA GLU A 225 18.02 -31.15 -10.88
C GLU A 225 18.10 -30.77 -12.36
N LEU A 226 18.06 -29.46 -12.64
CA LEU A 226 18.11 -28.91 -13.99
C LEU A 226 19.56 -28.76 -14.50
N GLY A 227 20.57 -29.10 -13.70
CA GLY A 227 21.98 -28.92 -14.05
C GLY A 227 22.41 -27.45 -14.16
N MET A 228 21.68 -26.55 -13.50
CA MET A 228 21.90 -25.10 -13.55
C MET A 228 22.69 -24.62 -12.34
N SER A 229 23.48 -23.57 -12.55
CA SER A 229 24.16 -22.86 -11.47
C SER A 229 23.21 -21.92 -10.73
N GLU A 230 22.90 -22.20 -9.46
CA GLU A 230 22.05 -21.34 -8.62
C GLU A 230 22.51 -19.87 -8.61
N THR A 231 23.82 -19.63 -8.60
CA THR A 231 24.39 -18.27 -8.64
C THR A 231 24.07 -17.55 -9.94
N GLU A 232 24.14 -18.24 -11.09
CA GLU A 232 23.85 -17.64 -12.39
C GLU A 232 22.36 -17.35 -12.54
N VAL A 233 21.51 -18.23 -11.98
CA VAL A 233 20.06 -18.05 -11.99
C VAL A 233 19.65 -16.82 -11.18
N LEU A 234 20.13 -16.70 -9.93
CA LEU A 234 19.85 -15.53 -9.08
C LEU A 234 20.37 -14.23 -9.71
N SER A 235 21.60 -14.24 -10.21
CA SER A 235 22.21 -13.14 -10.95
C SER A 235 21.32 -12.66 -12.10
N PHE A 236 20.82 -13.59 -12.89
CA PHE A 236 19.98 -13.29 -14.04
C PHE A 236 18.64 -12.68 -13.61
N LEU A 237 17.98 -13.23 -12.57
CA LEU A 237 16.73 -12.68 -12.03
C LEU A 237 16.90 -11.23 -11.52
N PHE A 238 18.01 -10.92 -10.85
CA PHE A 238 18.30 -9.55 -10.40
C PHE A 238 18.61 -8.61 -11.57
N MET A 239 19.29 -9.10 -12.59
CA MET A 239 19.51 -8.34 -13.82
C MET A 239 18.18 -8.00 -14.50
N LEU A 240 17.24 -8.94 -14.61
CA LEU A 240 15.90 -8.70 -15.18
C LEU A 240 15.14 -7.58 -14.48
N GLY A 241 15.24 -7.49 -13.15
CA GLY A 241 14.62 -6.43 -12.35
C GLY A 241 15.19 -5.02 -12.62
N SER A 242 16.37 -4.95 -13.24
CA SER A 242 17.03 -3.68 -13.61
C SER A 242 16.84 -3.27 -15.07
N LEU A 243 16.19 -4.11 -15.88
CA LEU A 243 16.01 -3.85 -17.31
C LEU A 243 14.88 -2.84 -17.58
N GLU A 244 14.94 -2.20 -18.73
CA GLU A 244 13.96 -1.22 -19.19
C GLU A 244 12.81 -1.89 -19.94
N LEU A 245 11.58 -1.53 -19.58
CA LEU A 245 10.39 -2.05 -20.24
C LEU A 245 10.27 -1.49 -21.67
N GLY A 246 10.04 -2.37 -22.64
CA GLY A 246 9.93 -2.00 -24.06
C GLY A 246 11.28 -1.94 -24.80
N GLN A 247 12.41 -2.14 -24.11
CA GLN A 247 13.73 -2.33 -24.70
C GLN A 247 14.02 -3.83 -24.85
N ASP A 248 14.54 -4.24 -26.01
CA ASP A 248 15.06 -5.60 -26.22
C ASP A 248 16.55 -5.71 -25.91
N TYR A 249 16.93 -6.91 -25.51
CA TYR A 249 18.26 -7.26 -25.09
C TYR A 249 18.79 -8.45 -25.88
N SER A 250 20.08 -8.41 -26.23
CA SER A 250 20.75 -9.46 -27.00
C SER A 250 21.00 -10.70 -26.15
N THR A 251 20.82 -11.87 -26.76
CA THR A 251 21.09 -13.19 -26.17
C THR A 251 22.56 -13.63 -26.33
N SER A 252 23.35 -12.90 -27.10
CA SER A 252 24.72 -13.26 -27.49
C SER A 252 25.71 -13.44 -26.34
N THR A 253 25.45 -12.79 -25.21
CA THR A 253 26.35 -12.77 -24.03
C THR A 253 25.88 -13.67 -22.89
N LEU A 254 24.79 -14.43 -23.11
CA LEU A 254 24.18 -15.25 -22.07
C LEU A 254 24.92 -16.58 -21.90
N SER A 255 25.04 -17.02 -20.64
CA SER A 255 25.55 -18.35 -20.33
C SER A 255 24.57 -19.44 -20.81
N PRO A 256 25.00 -20.72 -20.91
CA PRO A 256 24.10 -21.83 -21.18
C PRO A 256 22.92 -21.90 -20.20
N THR A 257 23.19 -21.67 -18.89
CA THR A 257 22.16 -21.58 -17.85
C THR A 257 21.14 -20.48 -18.17
N GLN A 258 21.61 -19.28 -18.48
CA GLN A 258 20.76 -18.13 -18.76
C GLN A 258 19.95 -18.32 -20.05
N SER A 259 20.52 -18.97 -21.05
CA SER A 259 19.84 -19.30 -22.30
C SER A 259 18.69 -20.29 -22.07
N GLN A 260 18.88 -21.30 -21.22
CA GLN A 260 17.82 -22.22 -20.83
C GLN A 260 16.74 -21.50 -20.00
N MET A 261 17.13 -20.61 -19.08
CA MET A 261 16.18 -19.80 -18.32
C MET A 261 15.26 -18.95 -19.21
N LEU A 262 15.73 -18.48 -20.36
CA LEU A 262 14.87 -17.70 -21.25
C LEU A 262 13.62 -18.47 -21.70
N GLU A 263 13.74 -19.78 -21.93
CA GLU A 263 12.61 -20.62 -22.30
C GLU A 263 11.65 -20.79 -21.11
N ASP A 264 12.20 -21.10 -19.94
CA ASP A 264 11.42 -21.30 -18.71
C ASP A 264 10.70 -20.00 -18.29
N LEU A 265 11.40 -18.86 -18.29
CA LEU A 265 10.83 -17.56 -17.94
C LEU A 265 9.85 -17.04 -19.00
N SER A 266 10.00 -17.43 -20.26
CA SER A 266 9.01 -17.13 -21.29
C SER A 266 7.72 -17.92 -21.07
N SER A 267 7.83 -19.19 -20.66
CA SER A 267 6.64 -19.98 -20.29
C SER A 267 5.90 -19.43 -19.07
N MET A 268 6.60 -18.69 -18.20
CA MET A 268 6.03 -18.00 -17.05
C MET A 268 5.53 -16.58 -17.40
N GLY A 269 5.77 -16.09 -18.61
CA GLY A 269 5.40 -14.72 -19.01
C GLY A 269 6.26 -13.63 -18.39
N LEU A 270 7.42 -13.95 -17.80
CA LEU A 270 8.36 -12.95 -17.29
C LEU A 270 9.16 -12.31 -18.44
N ILE A 271 9.41 -13.06 -19.51
CA ILE A 271 10.15 -12.61 -20.68
C ILE A 271 9.34 -12.94 -21.94
N TYR A 272 9.37 -12.06 -22.93
CA TYR A 272 8.85 -12.35 -24.25
C TYR A 272 9.99 -12.63 -25.23
N ARG A 273 9.82 -13.69 -26.05
CA ARG A 273 10.66 -14.02 -27.21
C ARG A 273 9.76 -14.38 -28.38
N SER A 274 10.18 -14.01 -29.60
CA SER A 274 9.46 -14.40 -30.82
C SER A 274 9.48 -15.92 -31.04
N ASP A 275 10.61 -16.54 -30.74
CA ASP A 275 10.87 -17.96 -30.94
C ASP A 275 12.04 -18.43 -30.06
N LYS A 276 12.26 -19.75 -29.99
CA LYS A 276 13.30 -20.35 -29.14
C LYS A 276 14.73 -19.95 -29.55
N ASN A 277 14.93 -19.60 -30.82
CA ASN A 277 16.22 -19.22 -31.39
C ASN A 277 16.35 -17.71 -31.60
N ALA A 278 15.38 -16.93 -31.10
CA ALA A 278 15.39 -15.47 -31.21
C ALA A 278 16.67 -14.92 -30.61
N ARG A 279 17.34 -14.04 -31.36
CA ARG A 279 18.58 -13.39 -30.93
C ARG A 279 18.35 -12.34 -29.85
N THR A 280 17.10 -11.92 -29.65
CA THR A 280 16.71 -10.91 -28.68
C THR A 280 15.59 -11.41 -27.77
N PHE A 281 15.44 -10.75 -26.62
CA PHE A 281 14.34 -10.96 -25.70
C PHE A 281 13.87 -9.64 -25.09
N TYR A 282 12.61 -9.58 -24.66
CA TYR A 282 12.02 -8.42 -24.01
C TYR A 282 11.64 -8.76 -22.55
N PRO A 283 12.06 -7.98 -21.56
CA PRO A 283 11.52 -8.12 -20.20
C PRO A 283 10.07 -7.65 -20.19
N THR A 284 9.22 -8.38 -19.49
CA THR A 284 7.84 -7.95 -19.23
C THR A 284 7.76 -7.18 -17.91
N ARG A 285 6.60 -6.59 -17.64
CA ARG A 285 6.36 -5.89 -16.37
C ARG A 285 6.52 -6.81 -15.16
N LEU A 286 6.17 -8.10 -15.26
CA LEU A 286 6.37 -9.07 -14.17
C LEU A 286 7.85 -9.20 -13.78
N ALA A 287 8.75 -9.14 -14.76
CA ALA A 287 10.18 -9.23 -14.54
C ALA A 287 10.78 -7.93 -13.99
N THR A 288 10.42 -6.77 -14.54
CA THR A 288 10.97 -5.48 -14.09
C THR A 288 10.47 -5.06 -12.71
N THR A 289 9.30 -5.57 -12.27
CA THR A 289 8.79 -5.33 -10.92
C THR A 289 9.26 -6.35 -9.88
N LEU A 290 10.05 -7.38 -10.24
CA LEU A 290 10.57 -8.38 -9.31
C LEU A 290 11.31 -7.76 -8.13
N THR A 291 12.11 -6.74 -8.42
CA THR A 291 12.94 -6.04 -7.44
C THR A 291 12.34 -4.68 -7.09
N SER A 292 11.06 -4.41 -7.31
CA SER A 292 10.44 -3.12 -6.96
C SER A 292 9.48 -3.25 -5.77
N ASP A 293 9.63 -2.39 -4.76
CA ASP A 293 8.65 -2.23 -3.67
C ASP A 293 7.36 -1.51 -4.13
N SER A 294 7.39 -0.90 -5.31
CA SER A 294 6.19 -0.40 -5.99
C SER A 294 5.32 -1.59 -6.36
N GLY A 295 4.24 -1.80 -5.60
CA GLY A 295 3.27 -2.87 -5.84
C GLY A 295 2.95 -2.98 -7.33
N SER A 296 2.96 -4.22 -7.85
CA SER A 296 2.78 -4.45 -9.27
C SER A 296 1.53 -3.72 -9.78
N ALA A 297 1.68 -2.94 -10.85
CA ALA A 297 0.53 -2.43 -11.60
C ALA A 297 -0.31 -3.58 -12.21
N MET A 298 0.17 -4.82 -12.13
CA MET A 298 -0.55 -6.05 -12.48
C MET A 298 -1.55 -6.50 -11.40
N SER A 299 -1.58 -5.88 -10.21
CA SER A 299 -2.70 -6.03 -9.26
C SER A 299 -3.99 -5.38 -9.79
N ALA A 300 -3.96 -4.77 -10.97
CA ALA A 300 -5.13 -4.68 -11.84
C ALA A 300 -5.42 -6.07 -12.44
N SER A 301 -5.91 -7.00 -11.60
CA SER A 301 -6.70 -8.09 -12.13
C SER A 301 -7.92 -7.49 -12.85
N SER A 302 -7.94 -7.71 -14.17
CA SER A 302 -9.10 -7.80 -15.06
C SER A 302 -9.99 -6.57 -15.29
N ASN A 303 -9.46 -5.38 -15.59
CA ASN A 303 -10.36 -4.23 -15.70
C ASN A 303 -10.05 -3.09 -16.69
N ASP A 304 -9.02 -3.18 -17.53
CA ASP A 304 -8.66 -2.11 -18.47
C ASP A 304 -8.72 -2.49 -19.96
N ILE A 305 -9.59 -3.42 -20.38
CA ILE A 305 -9.82 -3.66 -21.82
C ILE A 305 -11.31 -3.62 -22.13
N ALA A 306 -11.86 -2.41 -22.11
CA ALA A 306 -13.05 -2.05 -22.90
C ALA A 306 -13.19 -0.53 -23.06
N GLN A 307 -12.12 0.24 -23.34
CA GLN A 307 -12.26 1.63 -23.80
C GLN A 307 -10.96 2.20 -24.41
N ALA A 308 -10.39 1.50 -25.40
CA ALA A 308 -9.41 2.09 -26.32
C ALA A 308 -10.06 2.26 -27.70
N ASN A 309 -11.14 3.04 -27.76
CA ASN A 309 -11.66 3.66 -28.98
C ASN A 309 -12.81 4.60 -28.63
N GLN A 310 -12.49 5.80 -28.17
CA GLN A 310 -13.19 7.06 -28.47
C GLN A 310 -12.50 8.20 -27.70
N GLY A 311 -12.15 9.27 -28.42
CA GLY A 311 -11.55 10.47 -27.85
C GLY A 311 -12.55 11.29 -27.02
N ASN A 312 -11.97 12.16 -26.16
CA ASN A 312 -12.59 13.26 -25.43
C ASN A 312 -13.82 12.94 -24.54
N ALA A 313 -13.61 12.89 -23.21
CA ALA A 313 -14.29 13.70 -22.17
C ALA A 313 -14.28 13.04 -20.77
N GLY A 314 -13.97 13.82 -19.71
CA GLY A 314 -14.49 13.64 -18.35
C GLY A 314 -13.63 12.88 -17.31
N PRO A 315 -13.75 13.20 -15.99
CA PRO A 315 -13.02 12.54 -14.92
C PRO A 315 -13.79 11.30 -14.44
N SER A 316 -13.40 10.11 -14.88
CA SER A 316 -13.82 8.85 -14.26
C SER A 316 -12.75 7.78 -14.47
N ALA A 317 -11.91 7.58 -13.46
CA ALA A 317 -10.92 6.50 -13.41
C ALA A 317 -10.86 5.86 -12.01
N THR A 318 -12.02 5.61 -11.41
CA THR A 318 -12.14 4.87 -10.12
C THR A 318 -13.14 3.72 -10.16
N ALA A 319 -13.74 3.39 -11.31
CA ALA A 319 -14.79 2.40 -11.40
C ALA A 319 -14.32 1.14 -12.10
N ASN A 320 -13.42 0.37 -11.46
CA ASN A 320 -13.17 -1.02 -11.86
C ASN A 320 -12.18 -1.74 -10.89
N LYS A 321 -12.58 -1.96 -9.64
CA LYS A 321 -12.09 -3.08 -8.82
C LYS A 321 -13.29 -3.96 -8.49
N GLY A 322 -13.30 -5.20 -8.94
CA GLY A 322 -14.37 -6.13 -8.61
C GLY A 322 -14.45 -6.33 -7.10
N PHE A 323 -15.67 -6.47 -6.55
CA PHE A 323 -15.89 -6.62 -5.12
C PHE A 323 -16.88 -7.75 -4.84
N ILE A 324 -16.80 -8.31 -3.63
CA ILE A 324 -17.68 -9.40 -3.19
C ILE A 324 -18.59 -8.87 -2.07
N ILE A 325 -19.86 -9.25 -2.12
CA ILE A 325 -20.85 -9.07 -1.05
C ILE A 325 -21.23 -10.45 -0.53
N ILE A 326 -21.31 -10.59 0.78
CA ILE A 326 -21.78 -11.81 1.46
C ILE A 326 -22.89 -11.42 2.42
N GLU A 327 -24.04 -12.08 2.28
CA GLU A 327 -25.20 -11.89 3.14
C GLU A 327 -25.20 -12.89 4.33
N THR A 328 -25.96 -12.58 5.38
CA THR A 328 -26.14 -13.43 6.57
C THR A 328 -26.78 -14.79 6.27
N ASN A 329 -27.48 -14.92 5.14
CA ASN A 329 -28.07 -16.17 4.65
C ASN A 329 -27.08 -17.04 3.82
N TYR A 330 -25.79 -16.72 3.87
CA TYR A 330 -24.70 -17.37 3.14
C TYR A 330 -24.73 -17.19 1.62
N ARG A 331 -25.55 -16.28 1.08
CA ARG A 331 -25.48 -15.89 -0.34
C ARG A 331 -24.29 -15.00 -0.58
N LEU A 332 -23.63 -15.23 -1.71
CA LEU A 332 -22.45 -14.51 -2.16
C LEU A 332 -22.73 -13.91 -3.53
N TYR A 333 -22.40 -12.63 -3.69
CA TYR A 333 -22.50 -11.89 -4.93
C TYR A 333 -21.13 -11.29 -5.24
N ALA A 334 -20.47 -11.80 -6.27
CA ALA A 334 -19.17 -11.31 -6.71
C ALA A 334 -19.34 -10.47 -7.97
N TYR A 335 -19.11 -9.17 -7.86
CA TYR A 335 -19.07 -8.25 -8.99
C TYR A 335 -17.71 -8.35 -9.66
N THR A 336 -17.58 -9.30 -10.59
CA THR A 336 -16.32 -9.54 -11.29
C THR A 336 -16.55 -10.15 -12.67
N ASN A 337 -15.72 -9.73 -13.62
CA ASN A 337 -15.58 -10.36 -14.94
C ASN A 337 -14.37 -11.32 -14.99
N SER A 338 -13.58 -11.38 -13.91
CA SER A 338 -12.39 -12.21 -13.85
C SER A 338 -12.75 -13.69 -13.77
N LEU A 339 -12.42 -14.44 -14.82
CA LEU A 339 -12.58 -15.90 -14.84
C LEU A 339 -11.81 -16.58 -13.70
N ILE A 340 -10.69 -16.01 -13.28
CA ILE A 340 -9.86 -16.52 -12.18
C ILE A 340 -10.58 -16.32 -10.85
N GLN A 341 -11.10 -15.11 -10.56
CA GLN A 341 -11.84 -14.88 -9.31
C GLN A 341 -13.08 -15.77 -9.22
N ILE A 342 -13.78 -15.97 -10.35
CA ILE A 342 -14.92 -16.89 -10.44
C ILE A 342 -14.47 -18.32 -10.15
N ALA A 343 -13.35 -18.75 -10.73
CA ALA A 343 -12.79 -20.08 -10.50
C ALA A 343 -12.38 -20.27 -9.03
N ILE A 344 -11.71 -19.30 -8.41
CA ILE A 344 -11.34 -19.36 -6.98
C ILE A 344 -12.60 -19.44 -6.11
N LEU A 345 -13.63 -18.65 -6.41
CA LEU A 345 -14.89 -18.68 -5.68
C LEU A 345 -15.57 -20.05 -5.76
N SER A 346 -15.53 -20.70 -6.93
CA SER A 346 -16.11 -22.03 -7.11
C SER A 346 -15.46 -23.12 -6.25
N LEU A 347 -14.26 -22.89 -5.71
CA LEU A 347 -13.55 -23.84 -4.85
C LEU A 347 -14.28 -24.10 -3.53
N PHE A 348 -14.93 -23.06 -2.98
CA PHE A 348 -15.55 -23.12 -1.65
C PHE A 348 -17.01 -22.64 -1.64
N THR A 349 -17.54 -22.18 -2.78
CA THR A 349 -18.94 -21.76 -2.96
C THR A 349 -19.66 -22.63 -4.00
N LYS A 350 -20.96 -22.83 -3.82
CA LYS A 350 -21.83 -23.37 -4.87
C LYS A 350 -22.34 -22.21 -5.72
N LEU A 351 -21.72 -21.98 -6.88
CA LEU A 351 -22.18 -20.97 -7.83
C LEU A 351 -23.56 -21.33 -8.40
N GLN A 352 -24.44 -20.34 -8.53
CA GLN A 352 -25.83 -20.53 -8.96
C GLN A 352 -26.11 -19.84 -10.30
N HIS A 353 -25.77 -18.55 -10.43
CA HIS A 353 -26.01 -17.79 -11.65
C HIS A 353 -24.79 -16.97 -12.02
N ARG A 354 -24.55 -16.85 -13.33
CA ARG A 354 -23.51 -16.01 -13.91
C ARG A 354 -24.16 -15.01 -14.86
N PHE A 355 -24.05 -13.74 -14.53
CA PHE A 355 -24.43 -12.60 -15.35
C PHE A 355 -23.16 -11.93 -15.91
N PRO A 356 -23.27 -11.07 -16.93
CA PRO A 356 -22.19 -10.14 -17.27
C PRO A 356 -21.88 -9.31 -16.02
N ASN A 357 -20.63 -9.27 -15.56
CA ASN A 357 -20.13 -8.55 -14.37
C ASN A 357 -20.58 -9.02 -12.97
N LEU A 358 -21.44 -10.02 -12.85
CA LEU A 358 -21.94 -10.49 -11.55
C LEU A 358 -22.04 -12.02 -11.51
N VAL A 359 -21.47 -12.62 -10.49
CA VAL A 359 -21.64 -14.03 -10.17
C VAL A 359 -22.32 -14.18 -8.83
N SER A 360 -23.42 -14.93 -8.78
CA SER A 360 -24.12 -15.27 -7.55
C SER A 360 -23.88 -16.73 -7.17
N GLY A 361 -23.73 -16.99 -5.88
CA GLY A 361 -23.53 -18.31 -5.33
C GLY A 361 -23.96 -18.40 -3.88
N LYS A 362 -23.82 -19.59 -3.29
CA LYS A 362 -24.11 -19.83 -1.87
C LYS A 362 -22.97 -20.60 -1.22
N LEU A 363 -22.54 -20.14 -0.05
CA LEU A 363 -21.66 -20.90 0.84
C LEU A 363 -22.51 -21.99 1.51
N THR A 364 -22.30 -23.24 1.12
CA THR A 364 -23.03 -24.40 1.66
C THR A 364 -22.10 -25.22 2.56
N LYS A 365 -22.66 -25.97 3.51
CA LYS A 365 -21.85 -26.86 4.35
C LYS A 365 -21.07 -27.85 3.49
N GLU A 366 -21.69 -28.36 2.43
CA GLU A 366 -21.09 -29.30 1.49
C GLU A 366 -19.94 -28.67 0.70
N SER A 367 -20.12 -27.43 0.20
CA SER A 367 -19.07 -26.73 -0.57
C SER A 367 -17.87 -26.39 0.29
N VAL A 368 -18.08 -25.93 1.53
CA VAL A 368 -16.99 -25.63 2.47
C VAL A 368 -16.31 -26.92 2.94
N HIS A 369 -17.07 -27.98 3.23
CA HIS A 369 -16.49 -29.26 3.62
C HIS A 369 -15.63 -29.85 2.50
N LYS A 370 -16.08 -29.77 1.24
CA LYS A 370 -15.30 -30.17 0.06
C LYS A 370 -14.01 -29.35 -0.08
N ALA A 371 -14.07 -28.05 0.16
CA ALA A 371 -12.88 -27.18 0.15
C ALA A 371 -11.87 -27.60 1.22
N VAL A 372 -12.33 -27.85 2.45
CA VAL A 372 -11.50 -28.30 3.58
C VAL A 372 -10.90 -29.67 3.32
N GLN A 373 -11.66 -30.62 2.78
CA GLN A 373 -11.13 -31.92 2.35
C GLN A 373 -10.07 -31.79 1.24
N SER A 374 -10.14 -30.73 0.44
CA SER A 374 -9.14 -30.41 -0.60
C SER A 374 -7.94 -29.63 -0.04
N GLY A 375 -7.86 -29.41 1.27
CA GLY A 375 -6.75 -28.75 1.95
C GLY A 375 -6.91 -27.25 2.18
N ILE A 376 -8.04 -26.65 1.79
CA ILE A 376 -8.30 -25.21 1.95
C ILE A 376 -8.81 -24.94 3.37
N THR A 377 -8.08 -24.17 4.17
CA THR A 377 -8.48 -23.87 5.55
C THR A 377 -9.55 -22.78 5.61
N SER A 378 -10.38 -22.81 6.65
CA SER A 378 -11.37 -21.75 6.89
C SER A 378 -10.74 -20.37 7.02
N SER A 379 -9.55 -20.28 7.64
CA SER A 379 -8.80 -19.01 7.76
C SER A 379 -8.38 -18.44 6.41
N GLN A 380 -7.99 -19.28 5.45
CA GLN A 380 -7.65 -18.84 4.10
C GLN A 380 -8.89 -18.35 3.34
N ILE A 381 -10.02 -19.06 3.45
CA ILE A 381 -11.30 -18.63 2.86
C ILE A 381 -11.72 -17.27 3.42
N ILE A 382 -11.65 -17.10 4.74
CA ILE A 382 -11.98 -15.84 5.40
C ILE A 382 -11.03 -14.73 4.94
N SER A 383 -9.72 -15.00 4.88
CA SER A 383 -8.73 -14.02 4.40
C SER A 383 -9.05 -13.58 2.97
N TYR A 384 -9.31 -14.51 2.05
CA TYR A 384 -9.65 -14.19 0.66
C TYR A 384 -10.90 -13.31 0.57
N LEU A 385 -11.98 -13.72 1.24
CA LEU A 385 -13.22 -12.96 1.25
C LEU A 385 -13.01 -11.57 1.86
N THR A 386 -12.26 -11.47 2.95
CA THR A 386 -11.93 -10.17 3.61
C THR A 386 -11.12 -9.25 2.71
N THR A 387 -10.24 -9.79 1.87
CA THR A 387 -9.41 -9.00 0.95
C THR A 387 -10.24 -8.41 -0.21
N LEU A 388 -11.33 -9.09 -0.60
CA LEU A 388 -12.21 -8.70 -1.71
C LEU A 388 -13.56 -8.10 -1.26
N LEU A 389 -13.83 -8.09 0.05
CA LEU A 389 -14.99 -7.45 0.63
C LEU A 389 -14.83 -5.93 0.50
N SER A 390 -15.79 -5.28 -0.16
CA SER A 390 -15.87 -3.82 -0.13
C SER A 390 -16.23 -3.35 1.29
N VAL A 391 -15.81 -2.13 1.64
CA VAL A 391 -16.17 -1.44 2.90
C VAL A 391 -17.70 -1.41 3.12
N VAL A 392 -18.50 -1.60 2.07
CA VAL A 392 -19.97 -1.67 2.10
C VAL A 392 -20.48 -2.97 2.74
N ALA A 393 -19.79 -4.10 2.61
CA ALA A 393 -20.26 -5.40 3.10
C ALA A 393 -19.98 -5.65 4.60
N LEU A 394 -19.07 -4.88 5.23
CA LEU A 394 -18.86 -4.95 6.68
C LEU A 394 -20.00 -4.31 7.51
N ALA A 395 -20.97 -3.65 6.85
CA ALA A 395 -22.11 -3.01 7.51
C ALA A 395 -23.28 -3.97 7.81
N ALA A 396 -23.31 -5.18 7.24
CA ALA A 396 -24.53 -6.00 7.21
C ALA A 396 -24.58 -7.20 8.21
N THR A 397 -23.52 -7.50 8.96
CA THR A 397 -23.44 -8.76 9.76
C THR A 397 -23.62 -8.62 11.28
N ALA A 398 -23.99 -7.46 11.81
CA ALA A 398 -24.05 -7.23 13.26
C ALA A 398 -25.48 -7.26 13.88
N LEU A 399 -26.39 -8.08 13.34
CA LEU A 399 -27.72 -8.29 13.93
C LEU A 399 -28.04 -9.80 13.99
N GLY A 400 -27.78 -10.43 15.14
CA GLY A 400 -28.46 -11.67 15.53
C GLY A 400 -27.59 -12.89 15.82
N ALA A 401 -27.13 -13.04 17.07
CA ALA A 401 -27.32 -14.20 17.97
C ALA A 401 -26.21 -14.27 19.06
N PRO A 402 -26.52 -14.67 20.30
CA PRO A 402 -25.63 -14.55 21.44
C PRO A 402 -24.72 -15.78 21.58
N SER A 403 -23.42 -15.56 21.78
CA SER A 403 -22.55 -16.51 22.48
C SER A 403 -21.38 -15.76 23.08
N SER A 404 -21.16 -16.00 24.37
CA SER A 404 -20.20 -15.34 25.24
C SER A 404 -18.76 -15.80 24.96
N SER A 405 -18.04 -15.01 24.17
CA SER A 405 -16.58 -14.86 24.26
C SER A 405 -16.21 -13.52 23.63
N ILE A 406 -15.92 -12.51 24.47
CA ILE A 406 -15.60 -11.15 24.02
C ILE A 406 -14.20 -11.17 23.39
N GLU A 407 -14.11 -11.41 22.09
CA GLU A 407 -12.98 -10.88 21.32
C GLU A 407 -13.14 -9.34 21.31
N LYS A 408 -12.25 -8.64 22.02
CA LYS A 408 -12.21 -7.18 22.02
C LYS A 408 -11.88 -6.70 20.60
N ARG A 409 -12.91 -6.29 19.85
CA ARG A 409 -12.77 -5.53 18.60
C ARG A 409 -11.86 -4.32 18.85
N ALA A 410 -10.90 -4.09 17.95
CA ALA A 410 -10.09 -2.89 17.97
C ALA A 410 -10.95 -1.64 17.73
N GLN A 411 -10.93 -0.72 18.69
CA GLN A 411 -11.52 0.61 18.60
C GLN A 411 -10.94 1.36 17.38
N THR A 412 -11.77 2.05 16.60
CA THR A 412 -11.33 2.76 15.38
C THR A 412 -11.53 4.27 15.53
N VAL A 413 -10.60 5.05 14.98
CA VAL A 413 -10.73 6.52 14.87
C VAL A 413 -11.16 6.89 13.45
N TYR A 414 -12.24 7.65 13.30
CA TYR A 414 -12.68 8.21 12.02
C TYR A 414 -12.40 9.71 11.99
N LEU A 415 -11.88 10.20 10.86
CA LEU A 415 -11.63 11.62 10.65
C LEU A 415 -12.65 12.20 9.67
N ALA A 416 -13.37 13.24 10.07
CA ALA A 416 -14.33 13.97 9.25
C ALA A 416 -13.87 15.43 9.13
N GLY A 417 -13.54 15.87 7.92
CA GLY A 417 -13.07 17.23 7.76
C GLY A 417 -12.89 17.67 6.32
N ASP A 418 -12.29 18.85 6.16
CA ASP A 418 -12.06 19.53 4.90
C ASP A 418 -10.67 19.27 4.29
N SER A 419 -10.21 20.13 3.39
CA SER A 419 -8.94 19.97 2.68
C SER A 419 -7.70 20.01 3.56
N THR A 420 -7.74 20.63 4.75
CA THR A 420 -6.60 20.63 5.67
C THR A 420 -6.40 19.29 6.37
N MET A 421 -7.43 18.44 6.39
CA MET A 421 -7.40 17.09 6.96
C MET A 421 -7.34 15.99 5.87
N ALA A 422 -7.89 16.25 4.69
CA ALA A 422 -8.00 15.30 3.59
C ALA A 422 -6.66 14.97 2.91
N ARG A 423 -6.55 13.76 2.37
CA ARG A 423 -5.46 13.43 1.45
C ARG A 423 -5.62 14.25 0.16
N ALA A 424 -4.55 14.93 -0.26
CA ALA A 424 -4.41 15.52 -1.59
C ALA A 424 -3.22 14.89 -2.34
N ASN A 425 -3.25 14.97 -3.67
CA ASN A 425 -2.16 14.54 -4.55
C ASN A 425 -1.37 15.78 -4.99
N GLY A 426 -0.03 15.75 -4.87
CA GLY A 426 0.83 16.86 -5.29
C GLY A 426 1.72 17.38 -4.16
N VAL A 427 2.00 18.69 -4.18
CA VAL A 427 2.91 19.33 -3.21
C VAL A 427 2.26 19.64 -1.86
N THR A 428 0.93 19.53 -1.76
CA THR A 428 0.16 19.73 -0.52
C THR A 428 -0.56 18.45 -0.10
N THR A 429 -0.85 18.32 1.20
CA THR A 429 -1.68 17.24 1.75
C THR A 429 -2.17 17.60 3.16
N GLY A 430 -3.23 16.94 3.62
CA GLY A 430 -3.83 17.22 4.93
C GLY A 430 -3.22 16.42 6.09
N TRP A 431 -3.37 16.95 7.31
CA TRP A 431 -2.79 16.40 8.53
C TRP A 431 -3.35 15.03 8.91
N GLY A 432 -4.58 14.71 8.49
CA GLY A 432 -5.21 13.41 8.72
C GLY A 432 -4.48 12.25 8.02
N VAL A 433 -3.58 12.53 7.07
CA VAL A 433 -2.67 11.52 6.47
C VAL A 433 -1.57 11.10 7.45
N PHE A 434 -1.16 11.99 8.35
CA PHE A 434 -0.06 11.79 9.29
C PHE A 434 -0.52 11.38 10.68
N PHE A 435 -1.75 11.72 11.06
CA PHE A 435 -2.34 11.31 12.34
C PHE A 435 -2.21 9.81 12.68
N PRO A 436 -2.34 8.84 11.74
CA PRO A 436 -2.16 7.41 12.05
C PRO A 436 -0.78 7.04 12.61
N TYR A 437 0.25 7.86 12.37
CA TYR A 437 1.59 7.64 12.93
C TYR A 437 1.67 8.01 14.42
N SER A 438 0.77 8.86 14.90
CA SER A 438 0.75 9.37 16.27
C SER A 438 -0.10 8.53 17.24
N VAL A 439 -0.91 7.61 16.74
CA VAL A 439 -1.81 6.77 17.55
C VAL A 439 -1.68 5.28 17.24
N SER A 440 -2.00 4.43 18.22
CA SER A 440 -1.99 2.96 18.11
C SER A 440 -3.30 2.38 17.56
N LEU A 441 -4.37 3.15 17.56
CA LEU A 441 -5.65 2.75 16.99
C LEU A 441 -5.64 2.81 15.45
N PRO A 442 -6.37 1.92 14.76
CA PRO A 442 -6.70 2.09 13.35
C PRO A 442 -7.37 3.44 13.09
N VAL A 443 -6.95 4.13 12.03
CA VAL A 443 -7.49 5.43 11.63
C VAL A 443 -8.08 5.32 10.22
N VAL A 444 -9.31 5.78 10.05
CA VAL A 444 -9.99 5.88 8.75
C VAL A 444 -10.24 7.36 8.46
N ASN A 445 -9.45 7.92 7.54
CA ASN A 445 -9.62 9.31 7.12
C ASN A 445 -10.74 9.42 6.07
N LYS A 446 -11.86 10.06 6.45
CA LYS A 446 -13.02 10.36 5.60
C LYS A 446 -13.13 11.86 5.28
N ALA A 447 -12.09 12.65 5.54
CA ALA A 447 -12.04 14.04 5.14
C ALA A 447 -11.98 14.18 3.62
N ILE A 448 -12.64 15.20 3.09
CA ILE A 448 -12.73 15.46 1.65
C ILE A 448 -12.43 16.93 1.37
N GLY A 449 -11.50 17.17 0.45
CA GLY A 449 -11.12 18.51 0.05
C GLY A 449 -12.27 19.33 -0.50
N GLY A 450 -12.28 20.62 -0.16
CA GLY A 450 -13.28 21.59 -0.60
C GLY A 450 -14.66 21.42 0.02
N ARG A 451 -14.82 20.67 1.11
CA ARG A 451 -16.10 20.55 1.82
C ARG A 451 -16.13 21.46 3.04
N SER A 452 -17.31 21.92 3.37
CA SER A 452 -17.70 22.63 4.59
C SER A 452 -18.60 21.74 5.43
N SER A 453 -18.91 22.11 6.68
CA SER A 453 -19.87 21.38 7.51
C SER A 453 -21.23 21.20 6.80
N ARG A 454 -21.69 22.22 6.06
CA ARG A 454 -22.89 22.17 5.22
C ARG A 454 -22.77 21.15 4.10
N SER A 455 -21.80 21.34 3.20
CA SER A 455 -21.69 20.49 1.99
C SER A 455 -21.36 19.04 2.35
N TYR A 456 -20.56 18.81 3.40
CA TYR A 456 -20.29 17.47 3.94
C TYR A 456 -21.57 16.80 4.47
N THR A 457 -22.46 17.55 5.12
CA THR A 457 -23.77 17.06 5.56
C THR A 457 -24.69 16.78 4.38
N VAL A 458 -24.83 17.73 3.45
CA VAL A 458 -25.71 17.62 2.27
C VAL A 458 -25.32 16.47 1.35
N GLU A 459 -24.02 16.19 1.21
CA GLU A 459 -23.51 15.05 0.46
C GLU A 459 -23.67 13.70 1.19
N GLY A 460 -24.25 13.67 2.40
CA GLY A 460 -24.46 12.45 3.19
C GLY A 460 -23.18 11.86 3.80
N ARG A 461 -22.09 12.64 3.88
CA ARG A 461 -20.78 12.14 4.33
C ARG A 461 -20.74 11.87 5.83
N PHE A 462 -21.45 12.66 6.63
CA PHE A 462 -21.64 12.32 8.04
C PHE A 462 -22.45 11.04 8.21
N ASP A 463 -23.49 10.83 7.40
CA ASP A 463 -24.28 9.60 7.46
C ASP A 463 -23.43 8.37 7.06
N GLU A 464 -22.50 8.52 6.11
CA GLU A 464 -21.51 7.47 5.79
C GLU A 464 -20.70 7.07 7.05
N ILE A 465 -20.21 8.04 7.83
CA ILE A 465 -19.48 7.75 9.07
C ILE A 465 -20.41 7.15 10.13
N VAL A 466 -21.61 7.71 10.32
CA VAL A 466 -22.63 7.20 11.27
C VAL A 466 -22.99 5.74 10.98
N ASN A 467 -22.97 5.32 9.71
CA ASN A 467 -23.24 3.95 9.30
C ASN A 467 -22.05 3.00 9.52
N LEU A 468 -20.83 3.53 9.67
CA LEU A 468 -19.61 2.74 9.88
C LEU A 468 -19.22 2.62 11.35
N VAL A 469 -19.47 3.65 12.15
CA VAL A 469 -19.07 3.69 13.56
C VAL A 469 -19.78 2.62 14.38
N LYS A 470 -19.05 2.03 15.33
CA LYS A 470 -19.60 1.13 16.34
C LYS A 470 -19.38 1.72 17.74
N PRO A 471 -20.03 1.19 18.78
CA PRO A 471 -19.83 1.67 20.14
C PRO A 471 -18.35 1.72 20.54
N ASN A 472 -17.97 2.79 21.23
CA ASN A 472 -16.63 3.20 21.63
C ASN A 472 -15.69 3.67 20.51
N ASP A 473 -16.05 3.63 19.22
CA ASP A 473 -15.23 4.29 18.19
C ASP A 473 -15.13 5.80 18.45
N ILE A 474 -14.07 6.43 17.95
CA ILE A 474 -13.81 7.85 18.13
C ILE A 474 -13.97 8.54 16.78
N VAL A 475 -14.69 9.67 16.74
CA VAL A 475 -14.79 10.49 15.54
C VAL A 475 -14.23 11.87 15.80
N ILE A 476 -13.25 12.28 15.01
CA ILE A 476 -12.66 13.62 15.05
C ILE A 476 -13.31 14.44 13.93
N MET A 477 -13.97 15.54 14.28
CA MET A 477 -14.61 16.46 13.33
C MET A 477 -13.86 17.78 13.29
N GLU A 478 -13.44 18.24 12.10
CA GLU A 478 -12.76 19.52 11.90
C GLU A 478 -13.24 20.21 10.62
N PHE A 479 -13.82 21.40 10.76
CA PHE A 479 -14.32 22.21 9.65
C PHE A 479 -14.15 23.69 9.96
N GLY A 480 -14.21 24.55 8.93
CA GLY A 480 -14.22 26.00 9.07
C GLY A 480 -13.62 26.73 7.87
N HIS A 481 -12.70 26.11 7.13
CA HIS A 481 -12.01 26.75 6.00
C HIS A 481 -12.93 27.03 4.82
N ASN A 482 -13.95 26.18 4.62
CA ASN A 482 -14.90 26.31 3.52
C ASN A 482 -16.29 26.80 3.97
N ASP A 483 -16.48 27.05 5.27
CA ASP A 483 -17.78 27.38 5.87
C ASP A 483 -18.12 28.88 5.79
N GLY A 484 -17.12 29.72 5.49
CA GLY A 484 -17.31 31.13 5.19
C GLY A 484 -17.92 31.39 3.80
N GLY A 485 -18.21 32.66 3.53
CA GLY A 485 -18.79 33.12 2.26
C GLY A 485 -20.19 33.73 2.42
N GLY A 486 -20.76 34.16 1.30
CA GLY A 486 -22.11 34.74 1.23
C GLY A 486 -23.19 33.70 0.94
N LEU A 487 -24.42 34.02 1.32
CA LEU A 487 -25.65 33.32 0.94
C LEU A 487 -26.47 34.21 -0.02
N GLY A 488 -27.44 33.64 -0.72
CA GLY A 488 -28.25 34.33 -1.72
C GLY A 488 -27.95 33.84 -3.14
N SER A 489 -27.93 34.74 -4.13
CA SER A 489 -27.71 34.36 -5.54
C SER A 489 -26.28 33.90 -5.87
N GLY A 490 -25.30 34.22 -5.01
CA GLY A 490 -23.89 33.83 -5.15
C GLY A 490 -23.47 32.67 -4.25
N ASP A 491 -24.42 31.88 -3.74
CA ASP A 491 -24.14 30.74 -2.86
C ASP A 491 -23.26 29.71 -3.58
N ASN A 492 -22.11 29.39 -2.98
CA ASN A 492 -21.16 28.41 -3.51
C ASN A 492 -21.49 26.96 -3.08
N GLY A 493 -22.60 26.77 -2.36
CA GLY A 493 -23.04 25.48 -1.81
C GLY A 493 -22.30 25.07 -0.53
N ARG A 494 -21.38 25.90 -0.03
CA ARG A 494 -20.52 25.61 1.12
C ARG A 494 -20.77 26.55 2.31
N SER A 495 -21.05 27.83 2.05
CA SER A 495 -21.32 28.84 3.08
C SER A 495 -22.41 28.39 4.05
N VAL A 496 -22.22 28.62 5.35
CA VAL A 496 -23.22 28.36 6.40
C VAL A 496 -24.00 29.62 6.77
N CYS A 497 -25.17 29.45 7.39
CA CYS A 497 -25.90 30.57 7.99
C CYS A 497 -25.13 31.12 9.20
N PRO A 498 -25.01 32.45 9.36
CA PRO A 498 -24.49 33.03 10.59
C PRO A 498 -25.38 32.69 11.80
N GLY A 499 -24.77 32.42 12.95
CA GLY A 499 -25.49 32.09 14.18
C GLY A 499 -24.77 31.03 15.01
N THR A 500 -25.16 30.91 16.28
CA THR A 500 -24.57 29.96 17.23
C THR A 500 -25.51 28.80 17.60
N GLY A 501 -26.78 28.88 17.20
CA GLY A 501 -27.83 27.91 17.53
C GLY A 501 -28.38 27.21 16.30
N SER A 502 -29.70 27.06 16.23
CA SER A 502 -30.42 26.36 15.15
C SER A 502 -31.00 27.31 14.10
N GLU A 503 -30.45 28.51 13.96
CA GLU A 503 -30.91 29.50 13.00
C GLU A 503 -30.82 28.97 11.56
N THR A 504 -31.70 29.49 10.71
CA THR A 504 -31.75 29.11 9.30
C THR A 504 -31.78 30.35 8.42
N CYS A 505 -31.05 30.28 7.31
CA CYS A 505 -31.04 31.27 6.27
C CYS A 505 -31.66 30.66 5.00
N GLN A 506 -32.48 31.42 4.29
CA GLN A 506 -32.92 31.03 2.94
C GLN A 506 -31.88 31.49 1.92
N SER A 507 -31.54 30.62 0.98
CA SER A 507 -30.54 30.87 -0.07
C SER A 507 -30.98 30.22 -1.39
N THR A 508 -30.29 30.51 -2.47
CA THR A 508 -30.52 29.89 -3.78
C THR A 508 -29.23 29.26 -4.27
N PHE A 509 -29.20 27.93 -4.41
CA PHE A 509 -28.03 27.20 -4.91
C PHE A 509 -28.43 26.40 -6.15
N ASN A 510 -27.67 26.52 -7.24
CA ASN A 510 -27.98 25.92 -8.54
C ASN A 510 -29.42 26.19 -9.03
N GLY A 511 -29.93 27.40 -8.78
CA GLY A 511 -31.29 27.81 -9.16
C GLY A 511 -32.40 27.23 -8.29
N GLN A 512 -32.07 26.49 -7.22
CA GLN A 512 -33.04 25.93 -6.29
C GLN A 512 -32.99 26.66 -4.94
N ALA A 513 -34.17 26.94 -4.37
CA ALA A 513 -34.28 27.45 -3.02
C ALA A 513 -33.79 26.39 -2.02
N VAL A 514 -32.87 26.77 -1.15
CA VAL A 514 -32.27 25.90 -0.13
C VAL A 514 -32.33 26.58 1.23
N THR A 515 -32.73 25.82 2.25
CA THR A 515 -32.61 26.25 3.65
C THR A 515 -31.23 25.86 4.17
N VAL A 516 -30.52 26.85 4.70
CA VAL A 516 -29.13 26.72 5.15
C VAL A 516 -29.09 26.89 6.66
N HIS A 517 -28.54 25.91 7.38
CA HIS A 517 -28.34 25.98 8.82
C HIS A 517 -26.98 26.58 9.20
N THR A 518 -26.79 26.84 10.49
CA THR A 518 -25.52 27.31 11.06
C THR A 518 -24.46 26.20 11.14
N TYR A 519 -23.20 26.59 11.30
CA TYR A 519 -22.10 25.65 11.56
C TYR A 519 -22.34 24.80 12.82
N PRO A 520 -22.71 25.38 13.99
CA PRO A 520 -23.02 24.57 15.16
C PRO A 520 -24.13 23.56 14.94
N TYR A 521 -25.18 23.93 14.20
CA TYR A 521 -26.27 23.01 13.90
C TYR A 521 -25.77 21.76 13.16
N TYR A 522 -25.05 21.92 12.04
CA TYR A 522 -24.59 20.78 11.25
C TYR A 522 -23.71 19.81 12.06
N LEU A 523 -22.74 20.34 12.80
CA LEU A 523 -21.84 19.50 13.58
C LEU A 523 -22.50 18.90 14.83
N THR A 524 -23.44 19.62 15.45
CA THR A 524 -24.19 19.11 16.61
C THR A 524 -25.11 17.96 16.18
N GLU A 525 -25.82 18.09 15.06
CA GLU A 525 -26.69 17.01 14.57
C GLU A 525 -25.88 15.79 14.14
N ALA A 526 -24.74 15.98 13.47
CA ALA A 526 -23.81 14.89 13.17
C ALA A 526 -23.28 14.24 14.45
N GLY A 527 -22.82 15.03 15.42
CA GLY A 527 -22.32 14.55 16.70
C GLY A 527 -23.35 13.75 17.49
N LYS A 528 -24.62 14.21 17.54
CA LYS A 528 -25.73 13.47 18.17
C LYS A 528 -25.94 12.10 17.53
N LYS A 529 -25.95 12.03 16.19
CA LYS A 529 -26.08 10.76 15.45
C LYS A 529 -24.93 9.80 15.76
N LEU A 530 -23.70 10.31 15.85
CA LEU A 530 -22.51 9.52 16.20
C LEU A 530 -22.56 9.01 17.65
N ILE A 531 -22.90 9.88 18.60
CA ILE A 531 -23.04 9.53 20.03
C ILE A 531 -24.18 8.53 20.23
N ALA A 532 -25.28 8.65 19.48
CA ALA A 532 -26.38 7.67 19.51
C ALA A 532 -25.93 6.27 19.06
N LYS A 533 -24.86 6.15 18.25
CA LYS A 533 -24.21 4.87 17.90
C LYS A 533 -23.20 4.40 18.95
N GLY A 534 -23.06 5.14 20.05
CA GLY A 534 -22.11 4.86 21.13
C GLY A 534 -20.68 5.34 20.85
N ALA A 535 -20.46 6.15 19.81
CA ALA A 535 -19.15 6.72 19.52
C ALA A 535 -18.82 7.89 20.47
N LYS A 536 -17.53 8.17 20.64
CA LYS A 536 -17.02 9.37 21.28
C LYS A 536 -16.64 10.38 20.20
N VAL A 537 -16.92 11.66 20.44
CA VAL A 537 -16.70 12.73 19.44
C VAL A 537 -15.63 13.69 19.92
N ILE A 538 -14.63 13.96 19.10
CA ILE A 538 -13.67 15.04 19.34
C ILE A 538 -13.98 16.13 18.31
N VAL A 539 -14.37 17.30 18.77
CA VAL A 539 -14.53 18.47 17.91
C VAL A 539 -13.21 19.23 17.92
N SER A 540 -12.50 19.16 16.79
CA SER A 540 -11.25 19.85 16.56
C SER A 540 -11.56 21.24 16.00
N SER A 541 -10.91 22.27 16.54
CA SER A 541 -11.03 23.60 15.98
C SER A 541 -10.37 23.68 14.60
N GLN A 542 -10.82 24.64 13.78
CA GLN A 542 -10.17 24.95 12.50
C GLN A 542 -8.67 25.26 12.70
N THR A 543 -7.82 24.69 11.85
CA THR A 543 -6.38 25.02 11.80
C THR A 543 -6.16 26.43 11.23
N PRO A 544 -5.10 27.17 11.62
CA PRO A 544 -4.82 28.49 11.06
C PRO A 544 -4.42 28.39 9.58
N ASN A 545 -4.80 29.41 8.79
CA ASN A 545 -4.00 29.78 7.61
C ASN A 545 -2.59 30.18 8.06
N ASN A 546 -1.64 30.31 7.12
CA ASN A 546 -0.27 30.74 7.45
C ASN A 546 -0.29 32.05 8.28
N PRO A 547 0.01 32.00 9.58
CA PRO A 547 -0.14 33.15 10.46
C PRO A 547 0.92 34.22 10.22
N TRP A 548 1.90 33.97 9.33
CA TRP A 548 2.92 34.93 8.94
C TRP A 548 2.69 35.56 7.57
N GLU A 549 1.54 35.28 6.91
CA GLU A 549 1.26 35.71 5.53
C GLU A 549 1.32 37.24 5.34
N SER A 550 0.97 38.01 6.37
CA SER A 550 0.99 39.47 6.35
C SER A 550 2.38 40.10 6.58
N GLY A 551 3.40 39.27 6.81
CA GLY A 551 4.74 39.71 7.19
C GLY A 551 5.00 39.76 8.70
N SER A 552 3.94 39.81 9.52
CA SER A 552 4.01 39.71 10.98
C SER A 552 3.17 38.54 11.47
N PHE A 553 3.46 38.03 12.68
CA PHE A 553 2.68 36.92 13.23
C PHE A 553 1.30 37.41 13.69
N VAL A 554 0.26 36.88 13.06
CA VAL A 554 -1.14 37.19 13.37
C VAL A 554 -1.91 35.90 13.61
N TYR A 555 -2.24 35.64 14.88
CA TYR A 555 -3.22 34.65 15.28
C TYR A 555 -3.88 35.10 16.59
N THR A 556 -5.19 35.33 16.57
CA THR A 556 -5.97 35.74 17.74
C THR A 556 -6.60 34.50 18.40
N ASP A 557 -7.92 34.37 18.32
CA ASP A 557 -8.72 33.24 18.78
C ASP A 557 -9.09 32.27 17.64
N GLY A 558 -8.46 32.42 16.47
CA GLY A 558 -8.73 31.63 15.27
C GLY A 558 -10.08 31.94 14.58
N GLY A 559 -10.79 32.98 15.03
CA GLY A 559 -12.04 33.44 14.44
C GLY A 559 -13.27 32.62 14.87
N ARG A 560 -14.43 33.01 14.35
CA ARG A 560 -15.74 32.54 14.86
C ARG A 560 -15.91 31.01 14.85
N PHE A 561 -15.33 30.30 13.88
CA PHE A 561 -15.51 28.86 13.74
C PHE A 561 -14.76 28.06 14.83
N VAL A 562 -13.68 28.61 15.38
CA VAL A 562 -12.99 28.02 16.55
C VAL A 562 -13.89 28.09 17.78
N GLY A 563 -14.52 29.25 18.03
CA GLY A 563 -15.51 29.40 19.09
C GLY A 563 -16.72 28.48 18.90
N TYR A 564 -17.23 28.38 17.67
CA TYR A 564 -18.36 27.52 17.34
C TYR A 564 -18.05 26.03 17.53
N ALA A 565 -16.85 25.57 17.16
CA ALA A 565 -16.41 24.19 17.40
C ALA A 565 -16.41 23.85 18.90
N ARG A 566 -15.98 24.79 19.75
CA ARG A 566 -16.03 24.63 21.22
C ARG A 566 -17.48 24.56 21.73
N ASP A 567 -18.36 25.40 21.21
CA ASP A 567 -19.78 25.38 21.59
C ASP A 567 -20.47 24.08 21.18
N VAL A 568 -20.13 23.51 20.01
CA VAL A 568 -20.60 22.18 19.56
C VAL A 568 -20.18 21.09 20.55
N ALA A 569 -18.91 21.03 20.94
CA ALA A 569 -18.45 20.03 21.90
C ALA A 569 -19.20 20.14 23.24
N LYS A 570 -19.42 21.38 23.71
CA LYS A 570 -20.20 21.65 24.92
C LYS A 570 -21.65 21.19 24.79
N ALA A 571 -22.29 21.45 23.64
CA ALA A 571 -23.67 21.06 23.37
C ALA A 571 -23.86 19.52 23.29
N LEU A 572 -22.83 18.79 22.87
CA LEU A 572 -22.84 17.32 22.77
C LEU A 572 -22.61 16.60 24.11
N GLY A 573 -22.18 17.32 25.14
CA GLY A 573 -22.06 16.81 26.51
C GLY A 573 -20.90 15.82 26.72
N SER A 574 -21.05 14.88 27.65
CA SER A 574 -19.96 14.03 28.17
C SER A 574 -19.38 13.01 27.19
N ASN A 575 -20.04 12.78 26.05
CA ASN A 575 -19.52 11.92 24.98
C ASN A 575 -18.78 12.72 23.90
N ALA A 576 -18.61 14.03 24.10
CA ALA A 576 -17.82 14.88 23.24
C ALA A 576 -16.75 15.64 24.01
N MET A 577 -15.68 16.03 23.30
CA MET A 577 -14.67 16.94 23.84
C MET A 577 -14.16 17.88 22.76
N TYR A 578 -13.59 19.00 23.18
CA TYR A 578 -12.99 20.01 22.31
C TYR A 578 -11.46 19.92 22.35
N VAL A 579 -10.82 20.07 21.20
CA VAL A 579 -9.37 20.27 21.09
C VAL A 579 -9.11 21.55 20.31
N ASP A 580 -8.39 22.49 20.92
CA ASP A 580 -8.00 23.78 20.29
C ASP A 580 -6.84 23.59 19.32
N HIS A 581 -7.04 22.76 18.30
CA HIS A 581 -6.02 22.40 17.33
C HIS A 581 -5.43 23.63 16.63
N GLY A 582 -6.23 24.67 16.44
CA GLY A 582 -5.86 25.95 15.85
C GLY A 582 -4.80 26.67 16.68
N ALA A 583 -5.06 26.89 17.97
CA ALA A 583 -4.13 27.60 18.84
C ALA A 583 -2.81 26.84 19.01
N TYR A 584 -2.88 25.52 19.16
CA TYR A 584 -1.68 24.69 19.26
C TYR A 584 -0.84 24.72 17.97
N THR A 585 -1.50 24.71 16.80
CA THR A 585 -0.81 24.84 15.51
C THR A 585 -0.15 26.21 15.36
N ALA A 586 -0.88 27.28 15.70
CA ALA A 586 -0.37 28.65 15.64
C ALA A 586 0.82 28.86 16.59
N SER A 587 0.78 28.29 17.79
CA SER A 587 1.89 28.32 18.76
C SER A 587 3.16 27.68 18.19
N ILE A 588 3.03 26.52 17.54
CA ILE A 588 4.18 25.86 16.89
C ILE A 588 4.70 26.71 15.72
N PHE A 589 3.83 27.22 14.85
CA PHE A 589 4.25 28.10 13.74
C PHE A 589 4.92 29.39 14.23
N LYS A 590 4.48 29.95 15.37
CA LYS A 590 5.17 31.08 16.01
C LYS A 590 6.60 30.71 16.39
N SER A 591 6.78 29.53 17.00
CA SER A 591 8.10 29.03 17.43
C SER A 591 9.05 28.71 16.26
N LEU A 592 8.51 28.31 15.11
CA LEU A 592 9.29 28.05 13.90
C LEU A 592 9.78 29.35 13.24
N GLY A 593 9.04 30.45 13.42
CA GLY A 593 9.29 31.73 12.76
C GLY A 593 8.80 31.76 11.31
N LYS A 594 8.78 32.96 10.73
CA LYS A 594 8.22 33.25 9.40
C LYS A 594 8.77 32.34 8.30
N ALA A 595 10.08 32.37 8.06
CA ALA A 595 10.69 31.68 6.92
C ALA A 595 10.42 30.16 6.91
N LYS A 596 10.49 29.52 8.08
CA LYS A 596 10.19 28.09 8.20
C LYS A 596 8.71 27.81 8.04
N THR A 597 7.83 28.66 8.56
CA THR A 597 6.38 28.49 8.42
C THR A 597 5.97 28.67 6.95
N ASP A 598 6.45 29.71 6.27
CA ASP A 598 6.14 29.94 4.84
C ASP A 598 6.52 28.74 3.96
N ALA A 599 7.66 28.10 4.25
CA ALA A 599 8.09 26.89 3.53
C ALA A 599 7.15 25.68 3.72
N LEU A 600 6.32 25.67 4.76
CA LEU A 600 5.31 24.63 4.99
C LEU A 600 4.06 24.85 4.14
N PHE A 601 3.91 26.00 3.46
CA PHE A 601 2.76 26.39 2.64
C PHE A 601 3.21 26.60 1.18
N PRO A 602 3.47 25.51 0.43
CA PRO A 602 4.20 25.58 -0.84
C PRO A 602 3.37 26.10 -2.03
N GLN A 603 2.05 26.17 -1.88
CA GLN A 603 1.14 26.48 -2.99
C GLN A 603 0.22 27.67 -2.66
N ASP A 604 -0.38 27.65 -1.48
CA ASP A 604 -1.23 28.72 -0.97
C ASP A 604 -1.09 28.80 0.55
N HIS A 605 -1.78 29.78 1.15
CA HIS A 605 -1.71 30.08 2.58
C HIS A 605 -2.55 29.15 3.47
N THR A 606 -3.26 28.17 2.93
CA THR A 606 -4.17 27.28 3.66
C THR A 606 -3.67 25.83 3.69
N HIS A 607 -3.11 25.35 2.59
CA HIS A 607 -2.75 23.95 2.39
C HIS A 607 -1.26 23.72 2.65
N THR A 608 -0.98 22.85 3.60
CA THR A 608 0.39 22.52 4.00
C THR A 608 1.04 21.49 3.08
N SER A 609 2.38 21.54 2.99
CA SER A 609 3.21 20.46 2.46
C SER A 609 3.12 19.19 3.32
N PRO A 610 3.60 18.02 2.84
CA PRO A 610 3.73 16.83 3.69
C PRO A 610 4.42 17.08 5.04
N ALA A 611 5.48 17.89 5.05
CA ALA A 611 6.17 18.27 6.30
C ALA A 611 5.28 19.15 7.20
N GLY A 612 4.54 20.10 6.62
CA GLY A 612 3.62 20.95 7.37
C GLY A 612 2.45 20.17 7.95
N ALA A 613 1.89 19.24 7.18
CA ALA A 613 0.80 18.37 7.59
C ALA A 613 1.18 17.47 8.78
N ASP A 614 2.43 16.99 8.84
CA ASP A 614 2.97 16.28 10.01
C ASP A 614 3.09 17.21 11.24
N VAL A 615 3.54 18.45 11.07
CA VAL A 615 3.57 19.44 12.17
C VAL A 615 2.17 19.72 12.70
N VAL A 616 1.19 19.92 11.83
CA VAL A 616 -0.22 20.14 12.20
C VAL A 616 -0.76 18.90 12.92
N ALA A 617 -0.55 17.68 12.40
CA ALA A 617 -0.99 16.46 13.07
C ALA A 617 -0.39 16.31 14.48
N LYS A 618 0.87 16.70 14.67
CA LYS A 618 1.51 16.74 16.00
C LYS A 618 0.89 17.81 16.90
N ALA A 619 0.54 18.98 16.36
CA ALA A 619 -0.15 20.04 17.11
C ALA A 619 -1.49 19.55 17.69
N PHE A 620 -2.29 18.81 16.91
CA PHE A 620 -3.52 18.18 17.40
C PHE A 620 -3.27 17.27 18.61
N VAL A 621 -2.28 16.39 18.49
CA VAL A 621 -1.93 15.43 19.55
C VAL A 621 -1.38 16.17 20.78
N LYS A 622 -0.69 17.31 20.60
CA LYS A 622 -0.27 18.18 21.71
C LYS A 622 -1.47 18.68 22.48
N GLY A 623 -2.44 19.29 21.78
CA GLY A 623 -3.63 19.84 22.38
C GLY A 623 -4.42 18.78 23.14
N LEU A 624 -4.53 17.58 22.55
CA LEU A 624 -5.14 16.43 23.19
C LEU A 624 -4.40 16.03 24.49
N GLN A 625 -3.08 15.85 24.45
CA GLN A 625 -2.30 15.43 25.63
C GLN A 625 -2.28 16.50 26.74
N CYS A 626 -2.16 17.77 26.38
CA CYS A 626 -2.23 18.87 27.33
C CYS A 626 -3.61 19.00 28.00
N GLY A 627 -4.68 18.60 27.30
CA GLY A 627 -6.02 18.44 27.86
C GLY A 627 -6.25 17.15 28.65
N GLY A 628 -5.20 16.37 28.96
CA GLY A 628 -5.30 15.11 29.71
C GLY A 628 -5.54 13.87 28.84
N GLY A 629 -5.30 13.93 27.53
CA GLY A 629 -5.40 12.78 26.61
C GLY A 629 -6.82 12.43 26.15
N GLY A 630 -7.83 12.70 26.99
CA GLY A 630 -9.24 12.56 26.62
C GLY A 630 -9.62 11.16 26.16
N PHE A 631 -10.46 11.07 25.12
CA PHE A 631 -10.88 9.77 24.58
C PHE A 631 -9.74 8.95 23.92
N LEU A 632 -8.58 9.57 23.70
CA LEU A 632 -7.40 8.94 23.09
C LEU A 632 -6.28 8.71 24.11
N GLU A 633 -6.55 8.89 25.40
CA GLU A 633 -5.60 8.59 26.48
C GLU A 633 -5.13 7.13 26.40
N GLY A 634 -3.82 6.91 26.57
CA GLY A 634 -3.19 5.59 26.46
C GLY A 634 -3.01 5.06 25.03
N PHE A 635 -3.64 5.69 24.02
CA PHE A 635 -3.49 5.27 22.61
C PHE A 635 -2.46 6.08 21.82
N VAL A 636 -2.06 7.25 22.32
CA VAL A 636 -1.00 8.07 21.71
C VAL A 636 0.34 7.34 21.82
N LYS A 637 1.05 7.19 20.70
CA LYS A 637 2.33 6.48 20.64
C LYS A 637 3.47 7.33 21.21
N ASN A 638 4.22 6.78 22.17
CA ASN A 638 5.45 7.39 22.70
C ASN A 638 6.58 7.56 21.66
N ALA A 639 6.53 6.83 20.53
CA ALA A 639 7.48 6.95 19.43
C ALA A 639 7.36 8.28 18.64
N THR A 640 6.33 9.09 18.92
CA THR A 640 6.22 10.48 18.45
C THR A 640 7.14 11.37 19.31
N ALA A 641 8.46 11.16 19.22
CA ALA A 641 9.45 11.75 20.11
C ALA A 641 9.36 13.29 20.13
N SER A 642 8.85 13.81 21.26
CA SER A 642 8.56 15.23 21.57
C SER A 642 7.57 15.90 20.61
N ILE A 643 6.30 15.92 20.99
CA ILE A 643 5.32 16.80 20.34
C ILE A 643 5.76 18.26 20.60
N PRO A 644 6.11 19.03 19.55
CA PRO A 644 6.66 20.37 19.70
C PRO A 644 5.66 21.33 20.34
N GLY A 645 6.17 22.38 20.98
CA GLY A 645 5.37 23.41 21.64
C GLY A 645 5.10 23.14 23.12
N THR A 646 4.60 24.16 23.82
CA THR A 646 4.14 24.10 25.21
C THR A 646 2.63 23.85 25.26
N CYS A 647 2.13 23.41 26.42
CA CYS A 647 0.68 23.45 26.67
C CYS A 647 0.22 24.91 26.74
N LEU A 648 -0.95 25.19 26.17
CA LEU A 648 -1.60 26.50 26.11
C LEU A 648 -2.68 26.65 27.18
#